data_AF-A0A7W1ZVU6-F1
#
_entry.id   AF-A0A7W1ZVU6-F1
#
_cell.length_a   1.000
_cell.length_b   1.000
_cell.length_c   1.000
_cell.angle_alpha   90.00
_cell.angle_beta   90.00
_cell.angle_gamma   90.00
#
_symmetry.space_group_name_H-M   'P 1'
#
loop_
_entity.id
_entity.type
_entity.pdbx_description
1 polymer ?
#
loop_
_entity_poly.entity_id
_entity_poly.type
_entity_poly.pdbx_seq_one_letter_code
_entity_poly.pdbx_strand_id
1 'polypeptide(L)'
;MTVSALQPQIREQIMKIANEQNIPESRLKVFARESPVININANRSIPSWASGAAVEKTIGPLLNVDGRRVWYDFFKVEKLVAIYTNGTGYPPLLFNINVNKLWPDQNTALLAPAQKQYVLDTNSSIWINSSLLAANAPAGKYTGLTIASGTIDINEMPVVNAGKTTITANAQVTVKLKLHQQTVTDADLTSVYGQDAREADYSLPDVLEFQFSSVAGSKISAVGSARSMMFGQTVSYQWTGLQGIYEVEINQVAIAMQASESDYVVTQSSSPFTQFSGKAVIITSFWGLPVADLDLSHISPAAGIGSIGVICQKGITATWTNLQHGPVQLNQILISGQPGLLGIATSVASNIYARQRFLLWKDKQNPNASSAHIGFGKKFKFGFFSATNGNEVLEAVVNAAIDADRPIDVSARPIPVQTKDSFFVLMANKSFKAILLYDNNIVLDNYVPDPAHPLEIKTMSLALENALFTTSPVNGCFLAGELDQEWKKVNQGMLYTSFAVYKYIPMLPDPYAANIDIFQKFTENRITDIVGVKIPVMILLAQVKFGLTQPGEPDNADTNFHLLPFNYQQYQQQGDPAAFGGLSNQQQYVNEGNNLLFSRSQENEDSKWTRVIDTLFKDDFSLLDVSSHANQMGISFGSFGSRQGASTLLRYFAPNNEGENVQSLYDVPFKIDNGQMTSPSLFTRSFVLPQIAWEPVHNLTAAQVAGDPPKGMNFYPDDGGATRIFNNSVQYVPLAPKPVIKDIIRRYKEENGNLTWSYFTLPFGLKALAVMSREQQSPHAPKMHTVRPVFSNDLRGGIQVQCDAGKLKSDKFPTFNGATTQLPNILDENGSVTNTGTLGNSVSTIFNKEFSPKLP
;
A
#
# COMPACT_ATOMS: atom_id res chain seq x y z
N MET A 1 -5.74 4.92 -13.66
CA MET A 1 -6.87 4.70 -12.72
C MET A 1 -8.06 5.48 -13.26
N THR A 2 -9.30 5.01 -13.08
CA THR A 2 -10.50 5.84 -13.35
C THR A 2 -10.79 6.71 -12.13
N VAL A 3 -11.46 7.84 -12.31
CA VAL A 3 -11.84 8.72 -11.19
C VAL A 3 -12.66 7.98 -10.13
N SER A 4 -13.45 6.97 -10.54
CA SER A 4 -14.25 6.12 -9.66
C SER A 4 -13.44 5.25 -8.68
N ALA A 5 -12.16 4.99 -8.95
CA ALA A 5 -11.30 4.14 -8.12
C ALA A 5 -10.50 4.93 -7.06
N LEU A 6 -10.68 6.25 -6.97
CA LEU A 6 -10.08 7.10 -5.95
C LEU A 6 -10.82 7.00 -4.61
N GLN A 7 -10.12 7.25 -3.50
CA GLN A 7 -10.74 7.33 -2.17
C GLN A 7 -11.88 8.38 -2.16
N PRO A 8 -12.99 8.15 -1.43
CA PRO A 8 -14.19 8.99 -1.51
C PRO A 8 -13.93 10.49 -1.31
N GLN A 9 -13.10 10.86 -0.32
CA GLN A 9 -12.78 12.27 -0.01
C GLN A 9 -11.98 12.95 -1.13
N ILE A 10 -10.99 12.24 -1.70
CA ILE A 10 -10.16 12.74 -2.80
C ILE A 10 -11.00 12.83 -4.08
N ARG A 11 -11.85 11.83 -4.32
CA ARG A 11 -12.79 11.82 -5.44
C ARG A 11 -13.74 13.02 -5.36
N GLU A 12 -14.29 13.34 -4.20
CA GLU A 12 -15.20 14.47 -4.03
C GLU A 12 -14.51 15.82 -4.32
N GLN A 13 -13.29 16.02 -3.82
CA GLN A 13 -12.50 17.23 -4.14
C GLN A 13 -12.18 17.35 -5.63
N ILE A 14 -11.77 16.25 -6.24
CA ILE A 14 -11.47 16.19 -7.68
C ILE A 14 -12.73 16.43 -8.51
N MET A 15 -13.85 15.80 -8.15
CA MET A 15 -15.12 15.95 -8.87
C MET A 15 -15.69 17.34 -8.72
N LYS A 16 -15.52 18.00 -7.55
CA LYS A 16 -15.87 19.40 -7.39
C LYS A 16 -15.13 20.29 -8.38
N ILE A 17 -13.80 20.12 -8.49
CA ILE A 17 -12.97 20.89 -9.41
C ILE A 17 -13.27 20.55 -10.88
N ALA A 18 -13.56 19.28 -11.20
CA ALA A 18 -13.93 18.83 -12.54
C ALA A 18 -15.30 19.40 -12.97
N ASN A 19 -16.26 19.47 -12.06
CA ASN A 19 -17.58 20.07 -12.29
C ASN A 19 -17.49 21.59 -12.44
N GLU A 20 -16.67 22.28 -11.64
CA GLU A 20 -16.38 23.71 -11.80
C GLU A 20 -15.75 24.04 -13.17
N GLN A 21 -15.11 23.05 -13.81
CA GLN A 21 -14.47 23.19 -15.12
C GLN A 21 -15.25 22.52 -16.27
N ASN A 22 -16.50 22.07 -16.05
CA ASN A 22 -17.38 21.44 -17.05
C ASN A 22 -16.75 20.24 -17.81
N ILE A 23 -15.92 19.43 -17.16
CA ILE A 23 -15.26 18.29 -17.83
C ILE A 23 -16.14 17.03 -17.74
N PRO A 24 -16.59 16.41 -18.85
CA PRO A 24 -17.42 15.20 -18.80
C PRO A 24 -16.68 13.99 -18.21
N GLU A 25 -17.25 13.35 -17.19
CA GLU A 25 -16.65 12.21 -16.45
C GLU A 25 -16.25 11.03 -17.36
N SER A 26 -16.91 10.86 -18.52
CA SER A 26 -16.71 9.72 -19.43
C SER A 26 -15.48 9.80 -20.34
N ARG A 27 -14.61 10.82 -20.22
CA ARG A 27 -13.45 11.00 -21.13
C ARG A 27 -12.13 11.37 -20.45
N LEU A 28 -11.96 11.07 -19.16
CA LEU A 28 -10.74 11.38 -18.43
C LEU A 28 -10.09 10.16 -17.80
N LYS A 29 -8.78 10.04 -18.00
CA LYS A 29 -7.89 9.19 -17.20
C LYS A 29 -7.16 10.05 -16.17
N VAL A 30 -6.94 9.48 -14.99
CA VAL A 30 -6.20 10.17 -13.91
C VAL A 30 -4.95 9.39 -13.50
N PHE A 31 -3.88 10.14 -13.23
CA PHE A 31 -2.64 9.66 -12.64
C PHE A 31 -2.28 10.49 -11.40
N ALA A 32 -1.82 9.83 -10.34
CA ALA A 32 -1.29 10.46 -9.15
C ALA A 32 0.23 10.51 -9.24
N ARG A 33 0.77 11.71 -9.48
CA ARG A 33 2.18 12.02 -9.66
C ARG A 33 2.79 12.47 -8.33
N GLU A 34 4.03 12.07 -8.06
CA GLU A 34 4.76 12.38 -6.81
C GLU A 34 5.96 13.31 -7.02
N SER A 35 6.15 13.79 -8.24
CA SER A 35 7.18 14.77 -8.62
C SER A 35 6.52 16.04 -9.13
N PRO A 36 6.99 17.26 -8.79
CA PRO A 36 6.39 18.52 -9.24
C PRO A 36 6.66 18.84 -10.72
N VAL A 37 7.59 18.14 -11.38
CA VAL A 37 7.82 18.23 -12.84
C VAL A 37 7.17 17.08 -13.59
N ILE A 38 6.83 17.30 -14.87
CA ILE A 38 6.37 16.28 -15.81
C ILE A 38 7.55 15.97 -16.75
N ASN A 39 8.33 14.93 -16.44
CA ASN A 39 9.50 14.52 -17.21
C ASN A 39 9.60 12.99 -17.19
N ILE A 40 9.84 12.37 -18.35
CA ILE A 40 10.01 10.91 -18.48
C ILE A 40 11.21 10.36 -17.70
N ASN A 41 12.24 11.18 -17.51
CA ASN A 41 13.47 10.83 -16.80
C ASN A 41 13.39 11.15 -15.30
N ALA A 42 12.31 11.80 -14.83
CA ALA A 42 12.06 12.04 -13.41
C ALA A 42 11.26 10.89 -12.81
N ASN A 43 11.66 10.42 -11.64
CA ASN A 43 10.99 9.30 -11.00
C ASN A 43 9.57 9.65 -10.57
N ARG A 44 8.65 8.68 -10.73
CA ARG A 44 7.21 8.81 -10.38
C ARG A 44 6.54 10.08 -10.94
N SER A 45 7.04 10.56 -12.08
CA SER A 45 6.56 11.75 -12.77
C SER A 45 5.48 11.43 -13.80
N ILE A 46 5.68 10.42 -14.65
CA ILE A 46 4.74 10.06 -15.72
C ILE A 46 4.53 8.53 -15.71
N PRO A 47 3.30 8.00 -15.85
CA PRO A 47 3.09 6.57 -15.98
C PRO A 47 3.50 6.10 -17.38
N SER A 48 3.92 4.83 -17.52
CA SER A 48 4.43 4.31 -18.80
C SER A 48 3.44 4.46 -19.97
N TRP A 49 2.13 4.39 -19.73
CA TRP A 49 1.10 4.56 -20.75
C TRP A 49 0.89 6.01 -21.21
N ALA A 50 1.35 7.01 -20.46
CA ALA A 50 1.17 8.43 -20.76
C ALA A 50 2.46 9.12 -21.22
N SER A 51 3.51 8.36 -21.49
CA SER A 51 4.77 8.89 -22.02
C SER A 51 4.52 9.63 -23.35
N GLY A 52 4.73 10.95 -23.38
CA GLY A 52 4.42 11.77 -24.56
C GLY A 52 2.92 12.06 -24.77
N ALA A 53 2.06 11.75 -23.79
CA ALA A 53 0.64 12.13 -23.81
C ALA A 53 0.43 13.50 -23.15
N ALA A 54 -0.48 14.31 -23.71
CA ALA A 54 -0.80 15.63 -23.20
C ALA A 54 -1.61 15.55 -21.90
N VAL A 55 -1.17 16.32 -20.90
CA VAL A 55 -1.96 16.57 -19.70
C VAL A 55 -2.94 17.70 -19.99
N GLU A 56 -4.23 17.42 -19.85
CA GLU A 56 -5.31 18.40 -20.00
C GLU A 56 -5.33 19.36 -18.79
N LYS A 57 -5.17 18.79 -17.59
CA LYS A 57 -5.22 19.55 -16.34
C LYS A 57 -4.44 18.84 -15.24
N THR A 58 -3.83 19.62 -14.36
CA THR A 58 -3.23 19.14 -13.11
C THR A 58 -3.94 19.79 -11.91
N ILE A 59 -4.23 18.99 -10.89
CA ILE A 59 -4.67 19.46 -9.57
C ILE A 59 -3.57 19.13 -8.55
N GLY A 60 -3.12 20.11 -7.77
CA GLY A 60 -2.14 19.92 -6.70
C GLY A 60 -1.05 21.00 -6.67
N PRO A 61 -0.06 20.87 -5.77
CA PRO A 61 0.14 19.73 -4.87
C PRO A 61 -0.92 19.63 -3.78
N LEU A 62 -1.45 18.43 -3.56
CA LEU A 62 -2.20 18.07 -2.36
C LEU A 62 -1.28 17.32 -1.40
N LEU A 63 -1.45 17.56 -0.09
CA LEU A 63 -0.71 16.82 0.93
C LEU A 63 -1.43 15.52 1.24
N ASN A 64 -0.75 14.39 1.05
CA ASN A 64 -1.26 13.09 1.41
C ASN A 64 -1.11 12.83 2.92
N VAL A 65 -1.82 11.83 3.45
CA VAL A 65 -1.78 11.46 4.88
C VAL A 65 -0.38 11.06 5.37
N ASP A 66 0.50 10.68 4.46
CA ASP A 66 1.89 10.31 4.70
C ASP A 66 2.89 11.46 4.51
N GLY A 67 2.39 12.69 4.32
CA GLY A 67 3.21 13.89 4.14
C GLY A 67 3.76 14.09 2.73
N ARG A 68 3.52 13.17 1.79
CA ARG A 68 3.90 13.37 0.39
C ARG A 68 3.06 14.45 -0.28
N ARG A 69 3.67 15.18 -1.20
CA ARG A 69 2.95 16.05 -2.14
C ARG A 69 2.58 15.24 -3.37
N VAL A 70 1.30 15.28 -3.73
CA VAL A 70 0.74 14.52 -4.84
C VAL A 70 0.03 15.47 -5.80
N TRP A 71 0.29 15.30 -7.10
CA TRP A 71 -0.40 15.98 -8.19
C TRP A 71 -1.30 14.99 -8.90
N TYR A 72 -2.50 15.40 -9.27
CA TYR A 72 -3.43 14.59 -10.05
C TYR A 72 -3.47 15.13 -11.47
N ASP A 73 -2.88 14.40 -12.40
CA ASP A 73 -2.82 14.74 -13.81
C ASP A 73 -3.97 14.05 -14.55
N PHE A 74 -4.74 14.85 -15.28
CA PHE A 74 -5.90 14.43 -16.05
C PHE A 74 -5.54 14.39 -17.53
N PHE A 75 -5.84 13.25 -18.15
CA PHE A 75 -5.58 13.00 -19.56
C PHE A 75 -6.91 12.83 -20.28
N LYS A 76 -7.14 13.66 -21.29
CA LYS A 76 -8.29 13.55 -22.17
C LYS A 76 -8.20 12.27 -22.99
N VAL A 77 -9.33 11.61 -23.21
CA VAL A 77 -9.44 10.45 -24.09
C VAL A 77 -10.09 10.88 -25.41
N GLU A 78 -9.42 10.57 -26.52
CA GLU A 78 -9.88 10.82 -27.89
C GLU A 78 -10.03 9.52 -28.68
N LYS A 79 -10.92 9.53 -29.67
CA LYS A 79 -11.05 8.42 -30.62
C LYS A 79 -10.16 8.69 -31.82
N LEU A 80 -9.17 7.84 -32.04
CA LEU A 80 -8.32 7.84 -33.23
C LEU A 80 -8.71 6.72 -34.19
N VAL A 81 -8.45 6.94 -35.46
CA VAL A 81 -8.56 5.95 -36.52
C VAL A 81 -7.27 5.14 -36.59
N ALA A 82 -7.38 3.84 -36.85
CA ALA A 82 -6.25 2.92 -36.96
C ALA A 82 -6.17 2.31 -38.37
N ILE A 83 -4.95 2.15 -38.89
CA ILE A 83 -4.66 1.28 -40.03
C ILE A 83 -3.82 0.10 -39.54
N TYR A 84 -4.13 -1.12 -40.00
CA TYR A 84 -3.49 -2.37 -39.58
C TYR A 84 -2.60 -2.97 -40.68
N THR A 85 -1.60 -3.76 -40.30
CA THR A 85 -0.86 -4.66 -41.19
C THR A 85 -1.32 -6.10 -40.99
N ASN A 86 -1.20 -6.93 -42.03
CA ASN A 86 -1.64 -8.32 -41.96
C ASN A 86 -0.78 -9.12 -40.94
N GLY A 87 -1.43 -9.90 -40.07
CA GLY A 87 -0.76 -10.75 -39.08
C GLY A 87 -0.32 -10.07 -37.78
N THR A 88 -0.55 -8.76 -37.58
CA THR A 88 -0.15 -8.03 -36.37
C THR A 88 -1.34 -7.48 -35.58
N GLY A 89 -1.35 -7.68 -34.26
CA GLY A 89 -2.36 -7.10 -33.36
C GLY A 89 -2.21 -5.60 -33.08
N TYR A 90 -1.01 -5.05 -33.32
CA TYR A 90 -0.67 -3.65 -33.04
C TYR A 90 -0.74 -2.82 -34.33
N PRO A 91 -1.64 -1.83 -34.45
CA PRO A 91 -1.68 -0.97 -35.63
C PRO A 91 -0.38 -0.15 -35.77
N PRO A 92 0.23 -0.04 -36.97
CA PRO A 92 1.40 0.81 -37.19
C PRO A 92 1.15 2.30 -36.92
N LEU A 93 -0.06 2.80 -37.24
CA LEU A 93 -0.40 4.22 -37.13
C LEU A 93 -1.80 4.40 -36.53
N LEU A 94 -1.93 5.39 -35.65
CA LEU A 94 -3.18 5.87 -35.07
C LEU A 94 -3.25 7.38 -35.26
N PHE A 95 -4.31 7.90 -35.86
CA PHE A 95 -4.39 9.31 -36.25
C PHE A 95 -5.84 9.80 -36.39
N ASN A 96 -6.01 11.11 -36.60
CA ASN A 96 -7.31 11.73 -36.84
C ASN A 96 -7.46 12.15 -38.31
N ILE A 97 -8.68 12.06 -38.83
CA ILE A 97 -9.03 12.43 -40.21
C ILE A 97 -10.32 13.25 -40.25
N ASN A 98 -10.38 14.14 -41.23
CA ASN A 98 -11.53 15.01 -41.42
C ASN A 98 -12.64 14.24 -42.13
N VAL A 99 -13.41 13.49 -41.35
CA VAL A 99 -14.65 12.86 -41.83
C VAL A 99 -15.83 13.68 -41.30
N ASN A 100 -16.76 14.03 -42.20
CA ASN A 100 -18.04 14.63 -41.82
C ASN A 100 -18.76 13.67 -40.86
N LYS A 101 -18.69 13.98 -39.56
CA LYS A 101 -19.39 13.25 -38.50
C LYS A 101 -20.89 13.56 -38.60
N LEU A 102 -21.57 12.97 -39.59
CA LEU A 102 -22.99 13.20 -39.86
C LEU A 102 -23.90 12.71 -38.72
N TRP A 103 -23.39 11.89 -37.79
CA TRP A 103 -24.05 11.56 -36.54
C TRP A 103 -23.03 11.50 -35.37
N PRO A 104 -23.23 12.26 -34.27
CA PRO A 104 -22.33 12.28 -33.11
C PRO A 104 -22.62 11.12 -32.15
N ASP A 105 -22.91 9.92 -32.66
CA ASP A 105 -23.14 8.78 -31.79
C ASP A 105 -21.81 8.28 -31.21
N GLN A 106 -21.72 8.27 -29.88
CA GLN A 106 -20.48 8.05 -29.14
C GLN A 106 -20.07 6.57 -29.10
N ASN A 107 -20.90 5.65 -29.60
CA ASN A 107 -20.61 4.21 -29.62
C ASN A 107 -20.16 3.67 -30.97
N THR A 108 -20.17 4.47 -32.04
CA THR A 108 -19.67 4.00 -33.33
C THR A 108 -18.14 3.99 -33.35
N ALA A 109 -17.55 2.87 -33.77
CA ALA A 109 -16.12 2.75 -34.00
C ALA A 109 -15.73 3.60 -35.22
N LEU A 110 -14.70 4.44 -35.10
CA LEU A 110 -14.17 5.19 -36.23
C LEU A 110 -13.31 4.23 -37.07
N LEU A 111 -13.78 3.88 -38.26
CA LEU A 111 -13.06 3.05 -39.22
C LEU A 111 -12.36 3.93 -40.25
N ALA A 112 -11.08 3.66 -40.54
CA ALA A 112 -10.38 4.31 -41.64
C ALA A 112 -11.04 3.93 -42.96
N PRO A 113 -11.46 4.86 -43.83
CA PRO A 113 -11.97 4.48 -45.15
C PRO A 113 -10.86 3.78 -45.95
N ALA A 114 -11.16 2.71 -46.68
CA ALA A 114 -10.15 2.05 -47.52
C ALA A 114 -9.74 2.94 -48.70
N GLN A 115 -8.68 3.73 -48.51
CA GLN A 115 -8.17 4.69 -49.47
C GLN A 115 -6.65 4.56 -49.61
N LYS A 116 -6.14 4.93 -50.79
CA LYS A 116 -4.70 4.99 -51.07
C LYS A 116 -4.01 6.22 -50.48
N GLN A 117 -4.78 7.22 -50.06
CA GLN A 117 -4.25 8.45 -49.49
C GLN A 117 -5.14 8.91 -48.34
N TYR A 118 -4.51 9.27 -47.23
CA TYR A 118 -5.15 9.91 -46.09
C TYR A 118 -4.50 11.27 -45.85
N VAL A 119 -5.34 12.30 -45.74
CA VAL A 119 -4.92 13.62 -45.28
C VAL A 119 -5.29 13.72 -43.80
N LEU A 120 -4.29 13.95 -42.96
CA LEU A 120 -4.48 14.03 -41.51
C LEU A 120 -5.07 15.40 -41.13
N ASP A 121 -5.85 15.41 -40.04
CA ASP A 121 -6.41 16.63 -39.49
C ASP A 121 -5.31 17.64 -39.13
N THR A 122 -5.59 18.92 -39.40
CA THR A 122 -4.68 20.01 -39.03
C THR A 122 -4.68 20.21 -37.51
N ASN A 123 -3.51 20.52 -36.92
CA ASN A 123 -3.33 20.71 -35.48
C ASN A 123 -3.86 19.52 -34.64
N SER A 124 -3.47 18.32 -35.04
CA SER A 124 -3.92 17.06 -34.42
C SER A 124 -2.75 16.23 -33.88
N SER A 125 -3.03 15.02 -33.39
CA SER A 125 -2.05 14.06 -32.90
C SER A 125 -1.97 12.82 -33.80
N ILE A 126 -0.76 12.28 -33.93
CA ILE A 126 -0.50 10.95 -34.50
C ILE A 126 0.29 10.12 -33.50
N TRP A 127 -0.09 8.86 -33.33
CA TRP A 127 0.70 7.86 -32.62
C TRP A 127 1.26 6.85 -33.60
N ILE A 128 2.57 6.66 -33.54
CA ILE A 128 3.35 5.82 -34.45
C ILE A 128 3.88 4.64 -33.64
N ASN A 129 3.74 3.42 -34.14
CA ASN A 129 4.41 2.28 -33.52
C ASN A 129 5.93 2.51 -33.52
N SER A 130 6.55 2.50 -32.34
CA SER A 130 7.92 2.95 -32.15
C SER A 130 8.93 2.08 -32.92
N SER A 131 8.58 0.83 -33.23
CA SER A 131 9.42 -0.06 -34.04
C SER A 131 9.61 0.44 -35.48
N LEU A 132 8.73 1.31 -35.97
CA LEU A 132 8.86 1.94 -37.28
C LEU A 132 9.94 3.01 -37.30
N LEU A 133 10.24 3.64 -36.16
CA LEU A 133 11.25 4.68 -36.02
C LEU A 133 12.59 4.11 -35.51
N ALA A 134 12.54 3.05 -34.70
CA ALA A 134 13.69 2.32 -34.20
C ALA A 134 13.41 0.82 -34.12
N ALA A 135 14.13 0.02 -34.91
CA ALA A 135 13.87 -1.42 -35.03
C ALA A 135 14.03 -2.20 -33.71
N ASN A 136 14.83 -1.69 -32.76
CA ASN A 136 15.03 -2.30 -31.44
C ASN A 136 14.00 -1.84 -30.38
N ALA A 137 13.02 -0.99 -30.75
CA ALA A 137 11.95 -0.61 -29.84
C ALA A 137 11.04 -1.82 -29.51
N PRO A 138 10.57 -1.97 -28.26
CA PRO A 138 9.73 -3.11 -27.90
C PRO A 138 8.42 -3.12 -28.69
N ALA A 139 7.93 -4.33 -29.00
CA ALA A 139 6.67 -4.50 -29.72
C ALA A 139 5.48 -3.91 -28.94
N GLY A 140 4.56 -3.27 -29.67
CA GLY A 140 3.34 -2.68 -29.09
C GLY A 140 3.54 -1.36 -28.34
N LYS A 141 4.72 -0.74 -28.44
CA LYS A 141 4.98 0.59 -27.88
C LYS A 141 4.79 1.69 -28.92
N TYR A 142 4.38 2.87 -28.50
CA TYR A 142 4.02 3.97 -29.40
C TYR A 142 4.72 5.28 -29.07
N THR A 143 5.00 6.07 -30.11
CA THR A 143 5.51 7.43 -30.04
C THR A 143 4.41 8.39 -30.48
N GLY A 144 4.02 9.33 -29.62
CA GLY A 144 3.02 10.35 -29.93
C GLY A 144 3.66 11.64 -30.43
N LEU A 145 3.12 12.24 -31.50
CA LEU A 145 3.58 13.51 -32.06
C LEU A 145 2.41 14.46 -32.35
N THR A 146 2.59 15.75 -32.07
CA THR A 146 1.68 16.80 -32.54
C THR A 146 2.04 17.25 -33.95
N ILE A 147 1.03 17.40 -34.81
CA ILE A 147 1.20 17.73 -36.23
C ILE A 147 0.40 18.97 -36.62
N ALA A 148 0.99 19.82 -37.44
CA ALA A 148 0.28 20.90 -38.12
C ALA A 148 -0.53 20.34 -39.31
N SER A 149 0.03 19.35 -40.01
CA SER A 149 -0.60 18.62 -41.11
C SER A 149 0.19 17.35 -41.44
N GLY A 150 -0.39 16.41 -42.21
CA GLY A 150 0.36 15.29 -42.76
C GLY A 150 -0.39 14.49 -43.82
N THR A 151 0.33 13.63 -44.53
CA THR A 151 -0.23 12.66 -45.47
C THR A 151 0.28 11.25 -45.20
N ILE A 152 -0.59 10.25 -45.45
CA ILE A 152 -0.24 8.84 -45.51
C ILE A 152 -0.62 8.35 -46.91
N ASP A 153 0.38 7.98 -47.71
CA ASP A 153 0.22 7.49 -49.08
C ASP A 153 0.53 6.00 -49.13
N ILE A 154 -0.35 5.21 -49.76
CA ILE A 154 -0.25 3.75 -49.89
C ILE A 154 -0.31 3.42 -51.38
N ASN A 155 0.70 2.72 -51.89
CA ASN A 155 0.78 2.40 -53.33
C ASN A 155 -0.29 1.37 -53.79
N GLU A 156 -0.74 0.51 -52.88
CA GLU A 156 -1.82 -0.48 -53.08
C GLU A 156 -3.10 -0.11 -52.30
N MET A 157 -4.26 -0.60 -52.75
CA MET A 157 -5.52 -0.32 -52.07
C MET A 157 -5.63 -1.16 -50.77
N PRO A 158 -5.87 -0.56 -49.59
CA PRO A 158 -6.16 -1.31 -48.38
C PRO A 158 -7.45 -2.12 -48.48
N VAL A 159 -7.57 -3.19 -47.69
CA VAL A 159 -8.77 -4.03 -47.60
C VAL A 159 -9.41 -3.89 -46.23
N VAL A 160 -10.75 -3.86 -46.17
CA VAL A 160 -11.48 -3.87 -44.90
C VAL A 160 -11.80 -5.31 -44.53
N ASN A 161 -11.18 -5.82 -43.47
CA ASN A 161 -11.41 -7.18 -42.96
C ASN A 161 -11.83 -7.11 -41.49
N ALA A 162 -12.95 -7.76 -41.13
CA ALA A 162 -13.48 -7.80 -39.76
C ALA A 162 -13.57 -6.40 -39.09
N GLY A 163 -13.99 -5.38 -39.87
CA GLY A 163 -14.09 -4.00 -39.37
C GLY A 163 -12.75 -3.31 -39.14
N LYS A 164 -11.65 -3.79 -39.74
CA LYS A 164 -10.32 -3.17 -39.69
C LYS A 164 -9.79 -2.91 -41.09
N THR A 165 -9.35 -1.68 -41.34
CA THR A 165 -8.67 -1.31 -42.58
C THR A 165 -7.23 -1.80 -42.53
N THR A 166 -6.89 -2.71 -43.42
CA THR A 166 -5.65 -3.50 -43.40
C THR A 166 -4.87 -3.28 -44.68
N ILE A 167 -3.58 -2.96 -44.53
CA ILE A 167 -2.61 -2.79 -45.60
C ILE A 167 -2.21 -4.17 -46.10
N THR A 168 -2.18 -4.35 -47.42
CA THR A 168 -1.71 -5.59 -48.06
C THR A 168 -0.21 -5.79 -47.79
N ALA A 169 0.25 -7.05 -47.80
CA ALA A 169 1.62 -7.37 -47.38
C ALA A 169 2.71 -6.65 -48.20
N ASN A 170 2.46 -6.45 -49.50
CA ASN A 170 3.41 -5.83 -50.43
C ASN A 170 3.25 -4.30 -50.55
N ALA A 171 2.24 -3.70 -49.92
CA ALA A 171 2.07 -2.26 -50.03
C ALA A 171 3.21 -1.53 -49.32
N GLN A 172 3.73 -0.52 -49.99
CA GLN A 172 4.60 0.48 -49.41
C GLN A 172 3.75 1.66 -48.93
N VAL A 173 3.98 2.06 -47.69
CA VAL A 173 3.36 3.21 -47.05
C VAL A 173 4.41 4.30 -46.94
N THR A 174 4.06 5.51 -47.38
CA THR A 174 4.87 6.72 -47.20
C THR A 174 4.11 7.67 -46.28
N VAL A 175 4.76 8.11 -45.20
CA VAL A 175 4.20 9.03 -44.21
C VAL A 175 4.99 10.32 -44.27
N LYS A 176 4.30 11.45 -44.44
CA LYS A 176 4.89 12.79 -44.45
C LYS A 176 4.21 13.67 -43.43
N LEU A 177 4.94 14.14 -42.43
CA LEU A 177 4.41 14.92 -41.32
C LEU A 177 5.05 16.30 -41.28
N LYS A 178 4.22 17.33 -41.19
CA LYS A 178 4.62 18.66 -40.73
C LYS A 178 4.33 18.71 -39.23
N LEU A 179 5.39 18.68 -38.43
CA LEU A 179 5.29 18.63 -36.98
C LEU A 179 4.96 20.02 -36.41
N HIS A 180 4.23 20.05 -35.30
CA HIS A 180 3.84 21.28 -34.64
C HIS A 180 4.38 21.33 -33.22
N GLN A 181 5.35 22.23 -32.98
CA GLN A 181 5.88 22.48 -31.64
C GLN A 181 4.85 23.20 -30.77
N GLN A 182 4.62 22.69 -29.56
CA GLN A 182 3.70 23.32 -28.61
C GLN A 182 4.26 24.61 -28.03
N THR A 183 3.36 25.53 -27.69
CA THR A 183 3.69 26.75 -26.97
C THR A 183 3.53 26.54 -25.46
N VAL A 184 4.42 27.14 -24.68
CA VAL A 184 4.36 27.10 -23.23
C VAL A 184 3.27 28.06 -22.75
N THR A 185 2.31 27.58 -21.98
CA THR A 185 1.15 28.37 -21.53
C THR A 185 1.08 28.54 -20.01
N ASP A 186 1.83 27.76 -19.25
CA ASP A 186 1.78 27.69 -17.78
C ASP A 186 3.01 28.29 -17.08
N ALA A 187 3.84 29.06 -17.80
CA ALA A 187 5.04 29.67 -17.25
C ALA A 187 4.72 30.61 -16.06
N ASP A 188 5.45 30.44 -14.95
CA ASP A 188 5.33 31.29 -13.76
C ASP A 188 6.48 32.29 -13.72
N LEU A 189 6.21 33.50 -14.23
CA LEU A 189 7.20 34.58 -14.30
C LEU A 189 7.55 35.18 -12.94
N THR A 190 6.78 34.87 -11.89
CA THR A 190 7.01 35.39 -10.53
C THR A 190 7.86 34.45 -9.66
N SER A 191 8.00 33.18 -10.07
CA SER A 191 8.81 32.21 -9.34
C SER A 191 10.29 32.44 -9.58
N VAL A 192 11.10 32.45 -8.52
CA VAL A 192 12.56 32.44 -8.63
C VAL A 192 13.11 31.11 -9.11
N TYR A 193 12.32 30.03 -9.00
CA TYR A 193 12.63 28.70 -9.52
C TYR A 193 12.11 28.56 -10.94
N GLY A 194 12.65 27.62 -11.70
CA GLY A 194 12.29 27.35 -13.09
C GLY A 194 12.99 28.26 -14.10
N GLN A 195 13.94 29.09 -13.65
CA GLN A 195 14.51 30.17 -14.47
C GLN A 195 15.32 29.61 -15.64
N ASP A 196 16.14 28.58 -15.41
CA ASP A 196 16.90 27.93 -16.48
C ASP A 196 16.00 27.40 -17.61
N ALA A 197 14.78 26.95 -17.29
CA ALA A 197 13.83 26.49 -18.30
C ALA A 197 13.10 27.63 -19.03
N ARG A 198 12.91 28.79 -18.39
CA ARG A 198 12.34 29.99 -19.03
C ARG A 198 13.34 30.67 -19.95
N GLU A 199 14.62 30.57 -19.63
CA GLU A 199 15.71 31.10 -20.45
C GLU A 199 16.11 30.13 -21.57
N ALA A 200 15.69 28.86 -21.49
CA ALA A 200 15.88 27.91 -22.57
C ALA A 200 14.95 28.22 -23.75
N ASP A 201 15.45 27.98 -24.96
CA ASP A 201 14.67 28.14 -26.19
C ASP A 201 14.90 26.95 -27.13
N TYR A 202 13.84 26.54 -27.84
CA TYR A 202 13.84 25.33 -28.64
C TYR A 202 13.17 25.58 -29.99
N SER A 203 13.83 25.09 -31.05
CA SER A 203 13.22 24.86 -32.35
C SER A 203 13.47 23.40 -32.70
N LEU A 204 12.52 22.54 -32.40
CA LEU A 204 12.61 21.10 -32.67
C LEU A 204 12.32 20.80 -34.16
N PRO A 205 12.66 19.61 -34.68
CA PRO A 205 12.41 19.25 -36.07
C PRO A 205 10.95 19.44 -36.46
N ASP A 206 10.69 20.18 -37.53
CA ASP A 206 9.34 20.51 -38.01
C ASP A 206 8.86 19.59 -39.14
N VAL A 207 9.70 18.64 -39.56
CA VAL A 207 9.43 17.66 -40.62
C VAL A 207 9.88 16.29 -40.15
N LEU A 208 9.04 15.28 -40.38
CA LEU A 208 9.38 13.86 -40.28
C LEU A 208 8.75 13.11 -41.45
N GLU A 209 9.57 12.44 -42.26
CA GLU A 209 9.13 11.55 -43.32
C GLU A 209 9.73 10.17 -43.14
N PHE A 210 8.91 9.13 -43.29
CA PHE A 210 9.38 7.75 -43.27
C PHE A 210 8.49 6.87 -44.15
N GLN A 211 9.04 5.73 -44.55
CA GLN A 211 8.35 4.73 -45.34
C GLN A 211 8.42 3.37 -44.66
N PHE A 212 7.39 2.54 -44.81
CA PHE A 212 7.42 1.17 -44.31
C PHE A 212 6.61 0.22 -45.18
N SER A 213 6.96 -1.07 -45.14
CA SER A 213 6.11 -2.15 -45.65
C SER A 213 6.25 -3.39 -44.75
N SER A 214 5.27 -4.29 -44.84
CA SER A 214 5.28 -5.53 -44.04
C SER A 214 6.45 -6.45 -44.38
N VAL A 215 7.04 -6.30 -45.58
CA VAL A 215 8.11 -7.17 -46.09
C VAL A 215 9.49 -6.52 -45.98
N ALA A 216 9.62 -5.23 -46.31
CA ALA A 216 10.91 -4.54 -46.40
C ALA A 216 11.31 -3.78 -45.12
N GLY A 217 10.45 -3.77 -44.10
CA GLY A 217 10.67 -3.01 -42.86
C GLY A 217 10.43 -1.51 -43.05
N SER A 218 10.97 -0.69 -42.14
CA SER A 218 10.81 0.76 -42.14
C SER A 218 12.11 1.51 -42.43
N LYS A 219 11.99 2.73 -42.98
CA LYS A 219 13.09 3.65 -43.27
C LYS A 219 12.67 5.09 -43.04
N ILE A 220 13.37 5.84 -42.18
CA ILE A 220 13.26 7.30 -42.11
C ILE A 220 13.90 7.92 -43.37
N SER A 221 13.18 8.84 -44.00
CA SER A 221 13.55 9.46 -45.27
C SER A 221 13.92 10.94 -45.12
N ALA A 222 13.32 11.66 -44.16
CA ALA A 222 13.66 13.04 -43.87
C ALA A 222 13.36 13.41 -42.42
N VAL A 223 14.21 14.26 -41.84
CA VAL A 223 14.02 14.88 -40.53
C VAL A 223 14.48 16.34 -40.63
N GLY A 224 13.66 17.27 -40.11
CA GLY A 224 13.99 18.69 -40.09
C GLY A 224 15.19 19.03 -39.20
N SER A 225 15.84 20.17 -39.45
CA SER A 225 16.88 20.68 -38.55
C SER A 225 16.32 21.12 -37.21
N ALA A 226 17.15 21.14 -36.17
CA ALA A 226 16.76 21.65 -34.86
C ALA A 226 17.76 22.69 -34.32
N ARG A 227 17.31 23.47 -33.33
CA ARG A 227 18.12 24.40 -32.54
C ARG A 227 17.70 24.29 -31.07
N SER A 228 18.67 24.36 -30.17
CA SER A 228 18.41 24.56 -28.76
C SER A 228 19.27 25.70 -28.21
N MET A 229 18.76 26.39 -27.21
CA MET A 229 19.51 27.21 -26.28
C MET A 229 19.25 26.64 -24.90
N MET A 230 20.27 26.08 -24.27
CA MET A 230 20.17 25.45 -22.96
C MET A 230 21.40 25.88 -22.16
N PHE A 231 21.24 26.24 -20.89
CA PHE A 231 22.33 26.72 -20.02
C PHE A 231 23.24 27.80 -20.67
N GLY A 232 22.60 28.70 -21.45
CA GLY A 232 23.24 29.80 -22.17
C GLY A 232 23.98 29.45 -23.46
N GLN A 233 24.14 28.17 -23.82
CA GLN A 233 24.76 27.77 -25.08
C GLN A 233 23.71 27.46 -26.14
N THR A 234 23.87 28.06 -27.33
CA THR A 234 23.09 27.71 -28.52
C THR A 234 23.79 26.62 -29.31
N VAL A 235 23.06 25.57 -29.69
CA VAL A 235 23.54 24.48 -30.55
C VAL A 235 22.53 24.25 -31.67
N SER A 236 23.04 24.09 -32.90
CA SER A 236 22.23 23.69 -34.06
C SER A 236 22.45 22.21 -34.38
N TYR A 237 21.42 21.53 -34.89
CA TYR A 237 21.43 20.10 -35.11
C TYR A 237 20.92 19.74 -36.51
N GLN A 238 21.62 18.83 -37.17
CA GLN A 238 21.26 18.30 -38.50
C GLN A 238 21.14 16.78 -38.47
N TRP A 239 20.14 16.21 -39.13
CA TRP A 239 19.98 14.76 -39.16
C TRP A 239 21.14 14.07 -39.89
N THR A 240 21.61 12.95 -39.34
CA THR A 240 22.77 12.21 -39.88
C THR A 240 22.42 11.23 -41.00
N GLY A 241 21.14 11.13 -41.37
CA GLY A 241 20.67 10.12 -42.33
C GLY A 241 20.47 8.72 -41.73
N LEU A 242 20.72 8.57 -40.42
CA LEU A 242 20.62 7.29 -39.72
C LEU A 242 19.20 7.04 -39.18
N GLN A 243 18.86 5.76 -39.03
CA GLN A 243 17.65 5.32 -38.34
C GLN A 243 17.73 5.61 -36.84
N GLY A 244 16.56 5.68 -36.18
CA GLY A 244 16.49 5.82 -34.73
C GLY A 244 16.92 4.56 -33.99
N ILE A 245 17.36 4.74 -32.75
CA ILE A 245 17.67 3.67 -31.80
C ILE A 245 16.83 3.91 -30.55
N TYR A 246 16.16 2.87 -30.05
CA TYR A 246 15.48 2.93 -28.76
C TYR A 246 16.51 2.83 -27.63
N GLU A 247 16.57 3.88 -26.81
CA GLU A 247 17.45 3.97 -25.64
C GLU A 247 16.65 3.66 -24.37
N VAL A 248 16.98 2.55 -23.72
CA VAL A 248 16.23 2.03 -22.57
C VAL A 248 16.34 2.93 -21.34
N GLU A 249 17.50 3.57 -21.12
CA GLU A 249 17.75 4.37 -19.92
C GLU A 249 16.93 5.66 -19.88
N ILE A 250 16.59 6.21 -21.05
CA ILE A 250 15.79 7.45 -21.18
C ILE A 250 14.38 7.18 -21.73
N ASN A 251 14.05 5.90 -21.99
CA ASN A 251 12.77 5.45 -22.56
C ASN A 251 12.32 6.26 -23.79
N GLN A 252 13.26 6.48 -24.71
CA GLN A 252 13.02 7.28 -25.92
C GLN A 252 13.59 6.60 -27.16
N VAL A 253 12.96 6.85 -28.31
CA VAL A 253 13.61 6.66 -29.61
C VAL A 253 14.53 7.86 -29.86
N ALA A 254 15.83 7.62 -29.90
CA ALA A 254 16.84 8.60 -30.22
C ALA A 254 17.16 8.57 -31.72
N ILE A 255 16.75 9.61 -32.44
CA ILE A 255 17.13 9.83 -33.84
C ILE A 255 18.42 10.65 -33.85
N ALA A 256 19.50 10.08 -34.38
CA ALA A 256 20.82 10.69 -34.35
C ALA A 256 20.86 12.01 -35.12
N MET A 257 21.39 13.04 -34.46
CA MET A 257 21.60 14.37 -35.04
C MET A 257 23.08 14.74 -34.88
N GLN A 258 23.62 15.54 -35.79
CA GLN A 258 24.94 16.14 -35.71
C GLN A 258 24.82 17.54 -35.12
N ALA A 259 25.39 17.74 -33.92
CA ALA A 259 25.54 19.05 -33.31
C ALA A 259 26.56 19.92 -34.06
N SER A 260 26.33 21.24 -34.08
CA SER A 260 27.26 22.23 -34.64
C SER A 260 28.53 22.42 -33.82
N GLU A 261 28.44 22.12 -32.52
CA GLU A 261 29.53 22.28 -31.55
C GLU A 261 30.16 20.93 -31.20
N SER A 262 31.47 20.90 -30.96
CA SER A 262 32.18 19.73 -30.42
C SER A 262 32.18 19.68 -28.91
N ASP A 263 31.97 20.82 -28.26
CA ASP A 263 31.98 20.98 -26.82
C ASP A 263 30.69 21.64 -26.34
N TYR A 264 30.21 21.18 -25.19
CA TYR A 264 29.16 21.83 -24.44
C TYR A 264 29.75 22.64 -23.29
N VAL A 265 29.41 23.92 -23.20
CA VAL A 265 29.91 24.90 -22.22
C VAL A 265 28.72 25.52 -21.51
N VAL A 266 28.66 25.37 -20.19
CA VAL A 266 27.65 26.07 -19.39
C VAL A 266 28.11 27.52 -19.23
N THR A 267 27.44 28.43 -19.94
CA THR A 267 27.69 29.88 -19.87
C THR A 267 26.70 30.59 -18.96
N GLN A 268 25.56 29.96 -18.67
CA GLN A 268 24.51 30.48 -17.81
C GLN A 268 23.85 29.36 -16.99
N SER A 269 23.70 29.59 -15.68
CA SER A 269 22.94 28.73 -14.76
C SER A 269 22.23 29.64 -13.76
N SER A 270 20.91 29.68 -13.81
CA SER A 270 20.09 30.72 -13.17
C SER A 270 19.26 30.22 -12.00
N SER A 271 19.09 28.90 -11.82
CA SER A 271 18.39 28.36 -10.64
C SER A 271 19.08 28.81 -9.34
N PRO A 272 18.36 29.47 -8.41
CA PRO A 272 18.92 29.83 -7.10
C PRO A 272 19.14 28.60 -6.20
N PHE A 273 18.64 27.43 -6.61
CA PHE A 273 18.69 26.18 -5.88
C PHE A 273 19.86 25.30 -6.31
N THR A 274 20.09 25.16 -7.63
CA THR A 274 21.14 24.31 -8.22
C THR A 274 21.92 25.10 -9.27
N GLN A 275 23.24 24.97 -9.26
CA GLN A 275 24.15 25.71 -10.13
C GLN A 275 25.06 24.74 -10.88
N PHE A 276 25.17 24.93 -12.20
CA PHE A 276 26.03 24.15 -13.08
C PHE A 276 27.17 25.00 -13.62
N SER A 277 28.33 24.39 -13.82
CA SER A 277 29.48 25.05 -14.46
C SER A 277 30.41 24.04 -15.11
N GLY A 278 31.14 24.50 -16.12
CA GLY A 278 32.20 23.73 -16.76
C GLY A 278 31.99 23.53 -18.26
N LYS A 279 32.82 22.65 -18.82
CA LYS A 279 32.90 22.36 -20.25
C LYS A 279 33.12 20.87 -20.44
N ALA A 280 32.36 20.23 -21.32
CA ALA A 280 32.48 18.82 -21.64
C ALA A 280 32.37 18.56 -23.15
N VAL A 281 33.12 17.58 -23.67
CA VAL A 281 33.06 17.18 -25.07
C VAL A 281 31.72 16.51 -25.37
N ILE A 282 31.04 16.90 -26.45
CA ILE A 282 29.81 16.25 -26.93
C ILE A 282 30.19 14.92 -27.59
N ILE A 283 29.63 13.82 -27.07
CA ILE A 283 29.82 12.46 -27.60
C ILE A 283 28.81 12.19 -28.71
N THR A 284 27.54 12.53 -28.44
CA THR A 284 26.44 12.31 -29.37
C THR A 284 25.33 13.33 -29.12
N SER A 285 24.53 13.57 -30.15
CA SER A 285 23.33 14.40 -30.09
C SER A 285 22.19 13.70 -30.80
N PHE A 286 20.97 13.96 -30.34
CA PHE A 286 19.80 13.26 -30.87
C PHE A 286 18.52 14.06 -30.66
N TRP A 287 17.54 13.78 -31.51
CA TRP A 287 16.15 14.11 -31.30
C TRP A 287 15.47 12.91 -30.61
N GLY A 288 15.07 13.11 -29.36
CA GLY A 288 14.52 12.08 -28.48
C GLY A 288 13.00 12.10 -28.47
N LEU A 289 12.40 10.97 -28.84
CA LEU A 289 10.95 10.80 -28.94
C LEU A 289 10.45 9.85 -27.85
N PRO A 290 9.48 10.27 -27.00
CA PRO A 290 8.99 9.47 -25.89
C PRO A 290 8.28 8.19 -26.36
N VAL A 291 8.52 7.09 -25.66
CA VAL A 291 7.92 5.79 -25.94
C VAL A 291 6.92 5.42 -24.84
N ALA A 292 5.68 5.09 -25.24
CA ALA A 292 4.56 4.79 -24.36
C ALA A 292 4.03 3.36 -24.48
N ASP A 293 3.52 2.87 -23.36
CA ASP A 293 2.70 1.67 -23.24
C ASP A 293 1.24 2.02 -23.54
N LEU A 294 0.99 2.45 -24.78
CA LEU A 294 -0.28 3.08 -25.14
C LEU A 294 -1.47 2.13 -24.95
N ASP A 295 -2.46 2.58 -24.18
CA ASP A 295 -3.74 1.89 -24.07
C ASP A 295 -4.61 2.21 -25.30
N LEU A 296 -4.66 1.25 -26.22
CA LEU A 296 -5.38 1.36 -27.49
C LEU A 296 -6.90 1.56 -27.32
N SER A 297 -7.46 1.28 -26.14
CA SER A 297 -8.89 1.50 -25.85
C SER A 297 -9.21 2.91 -25.36
N HIS A 298 -8.22 3.64 -24.85
CA HIS A 298 -8.38 4.97 -24.28
C HIS A 298 -7.12 5.79 -24.55
N ILE A 299 -7.02 6.32 -25.77
CA ILE A 299 -5.87 7.04 -26.28
C ILE A 299 -5.97 8.53 -25.92
N SER A 300 -4.87 9.11 -25.47
CA SER A 300 -4.78 10.55 -25.19
C SER A 300 -4.06 11.30 -26.31
N PRO A 301 -4.31 12.61 -26.51
CA PRO A 301 -3.55 13.43 -27.45
C PRO A 301 -2.06 13.40 -27.15
N ALA A 302 -1.22 13.60 -28.16
CA ALA A 302 0.22 13.74 -27.98
C ALA A 302 0.54 15.10 -27.32
N ALA A 303 1.54 15.13 -26.44
CA ALA A 303 1.97 16.32 -25.71
C ALA A 303 2.82 17.29 -26.55
N GLY A 304 3.46 16.81 -27.60
CA GLY A 304 4.43 17.58 -28.35
C GLY A 304 5.21 16.73 -29.35
N ILE A 305 6.40 17.20 -29.69
CA ILE A 305 7.25 16.60 -30.75
C ILE A 305 8.59 16.12 -30.16
N GLY A 306 8.57 15.66 -28.92
CA GLY A 306 9.74 15.14 -28.22
C GLY A 306 10.68 16.23 -27.69
N SER A 307 11.95 15.85 -27.54
CA SER A 307 13.01 16.65 -26.93
C SER A 307 14.29 16.61 -27.76
N ILE A 308 15.15 17.61 -27.63
CA ILE A 308 16.50 17.58 -28.22
C ILE A 308 17.52 17.40 -27.09
N GLY A 309 18.54 16.59 -27.33
CA GLY A 309 19.53 16.26 -26.31
C GLY A 309 20.94 16.07 -26.83
N VAL A 310 21.90 16.24 -25.93
CA VAL A 310 23.31 15.92 -26.09
C VAL A 310 23.76 15.02 -24.95
N ILE A 311 24.63 14.05 -25.25
CA ILE A 311 25.38 13.32 -24.23
C ILE A 311 26.83 13.79 -24.29
N CYS A 312 27.35 14.26 -23.16
CA CYS A 312 28.71 14.78 -23.08
C CYS A 312 29.60 13.90 -22.19
N GLN A 313 30.91 13.98 -22.38
CA GLN A 313 31.90 13.36 -21.48
C GLN A 313 31.91 14.05 -20.09
N LYS A 314 32.92 13.74 -19.27
CA LYS A 314 33.17 14.47 -18.02
C LYS A 314 33.56 15.93 -18.30
N GLY A 315 33.25 16.82 -17.35
CA GLY A 315 33.72 18.21 -17.37
C GLY A 315 32.72 19.25 -16.89
N ILE A 316 31.47 18.85 -16.63
CA ILE A 316 30.46 19.68 -15.96
C ILE A 316 30.35 19.27 -14.50
N THR A 317 30.15 20.26 -13.65
CA THR A 317 29.96 20.09 -12.21
C THR A 317 28.65 20.70 -11.75
N ALA A 318 28.10 20.18 -10.66
CA ALA A 318 26.91 20.70 -10.02
C ALA A 318 27.18 21.03 -8.55
N THR A 319 26.60 22.13 -8.08
CA THR A 319 26.46 22.45 -6.65
C THR A 319 25.02 22.86 -6.39
N TRP A 320 24.52 22.62 -5.18
CA TRP A 320 23.17 23.03 -4.81
C TRP A 320 23.13 23.42 -3.34
N THR A 321 22.00 23.99 -2.94
CA THR A 321 21.84 24.53 -1.59
C THR A 321 22.04 23.44 -0.52
N ASN A 322 22.76 23.79 0.54
CA ASN A 322 23.15 22.88 1.64
C ASN A 322 24.05 21.69 1.23
N LEU A 323 24.64 21.68 0.03
CA LEU A 323 25.71 20.74 -0.31
C LEU A 323 27.04 21.19 0.29
N GLN A 324 27.70 20.30 1.04
CA GLN A 324 28.99 20.58 1.68
C GLN A 324 30.11 19.77 1.03
N HIS A 325 31.36 20.23 1.20
CA HIS A 325 32.58 19.55 0.72
C HIS A 325 32.74 19.46 -0.82
N GLY A 326 32.39 20.54 -1.51
CA GLY A 326 32.71 20.77 -2.92
C GLY A 326 31.64 20.26 -3.90
N PRO A 327 31.78 20.61 -5.20
CA PRO A 327 30.80 20.28 -6.20
C PRO A 327 30.82 18.80 -6.58
N VAL A 328 29.72 18.32 -7.14
CA VAL A 328 29.60 16.97 -7.71
C VAL A 328 30.09 16.99 -9.16
N GLN A 329 30.96 16.05 -9.51
CA GLN A 329 31.37 15.84 -10.90
C GLN A 329 30.28 15.04 -11.62
N LEU A 330 29.79 15.59 -12.74
CA LEU A 330 28.83 14.92 -13.59
C LEU A 330 29.57 14.33 -14.79
N ASN A 331 29.66 13.00 -14.84
CA ASN A 331 30.29 12.28 -15.96
C ASN A 331 29.19 11.77 -16.92
N GLN A 332 29.49 11.53 -18.21
CA GLN A 332 28.50 11.00 -19.18
C GLN A 332 27.11 11.63 -19.05
N ILE A 333 27.07 12.96 -19.12
CA ILE A 333 25.86 13.72 -18.81
C ILE A 333 24.93 13.76 -20.00
N LEU A 334 23.64 13.58 -19.75
CA LEU A 334 22.58 13.93 -20.67
C LEU A 334 22.13 15.35 -20.36
N ILE A 335 22.19 16.24 -21.35
CA ILE A 335 21.53 17.55 -21.29
C ILE A 335 20.44 17.52 -22.35
N SER A 336 19.18 17.64 -21.94
CA SER A 336 18.06 17.58 -22.85
C SER A 336 16.94 18.52 -22.46
N GLY A 337 16.13 18.90 -23.43
CA GLY A 337 15.00 19.77 -23.17
C GLY A 337 14.01 19.82 -24.32
N GLN A 338 12.87 20.39 -23.98
CA GLN A 338 11.73 20.63 -24.86
C GLN A 338 11.03 21.91 -24.37
N PRO A 339 10.14 22.52 -25.16
CA PRO A 339 9.38 23.69 -24.70
C PRO A 339 8.77 23.46 -23.31
N GLY A 340 9.11 24.32 -22.37
CA GLY A 340 8.60 24.28 -21.00
C GLY A 340 9.47 23.53 -19.98
N LEU A 341 10.47 22.77 -20.42
CA LEU A 341 11.23 21.85 -19.56
C LEU A 341 12.69 21.71 -19.99
N LEU A 342 13.60 21.81 -19.02
CA LEU A 342 15.03 21.58 -19.18
C LEU A 342 15.50 20.55 -18.16
N GLY A 343 16.37 19.64 -18.59
CA GLY A 343 16.93 18.60 -17.72
C GLY A 343 18.41 18.36 -17.93
N ILE A 344 19.10 18.00 -16.85
CA ILE A 344 20.44 17.44 -16.87
C ILE A 344 20.46 16.19 -15.97
N ALA A 345 20.97 15.08 -16.49
CA ALA A 345 20.97 13.81 -15.79
C ALA A 345 22.23 12.99 -16.07
N THR A 346 22.60 12.11 -15.15
CA THR A 346 23.69 11.16 -15.32
C THR A 346 23.52 9.95 -14.40
N SER A 347 23.97 8.78 -14.84
CA SER A 347 24.05 7.58 -14.01
C SER A 347 25.42 7.40 -13.32
N VAL A 348 26.36 8.32 -13.53
CA VAL A 348 27.78 8.20 -13.15
C VAL A 348 28.33 9.46 -12.45
N ALA A 349 27.50 10.18 -11.68
CA ALA A 349 27.95 11.31 -10.86
C ALA A 349 28.90 10.84 -9.74
N SER A 350 29.79 11.73 -9.28
CA SER A 350 30.78 11.38 -8.25
C SER A 350 31.21 12.56 -7.38
N ASN A 351 31.15 12.36 -6.06
CA ASN A 351 31.88 13.10 -5.03
C ASN A 351 31.70 12.36 -3.69
N ILE A 352 32.68 11.55 -3.29
CA ILE A 352 32.59 10.74 -2.06
C ILE A 352 32.63 11.56 -0.76
N TYR A 353 33.03 12.82 -0.83
CA TYR A 353 33.13 13.72 0.31
C TYR A 353 31.90 14.60 0.46
N ALA A 354 31.07 14.73 -0.59
CA ALA A 354 29.85 15.50 -0.54
C ALA A 354 28.94 15.02 0.60
N ARG A 355 28.44 15.96 1.40
CA ARG A 355 27.51 15.66 2.50
C ARG A 355 26.41 16.70 2.57
N GLN A 356 25.25 16.30 3.07
CA GLN A 356 24.21 17.21 3.54
C GLN A 356 23.75 16.77 4.93
N ARG A 357 23.30 17.73 5.72
CA ARG A 357 22.67 17.46 7.01
C ARG A 357 21.35 18.22 7.08
N PHE A 358 20.31 17.50 7.50
CA PHE A 358 18.98 18.05 7.75
C PHE A 358 18.61 17.81 9.22
N LEU A 359 18.27 18.87 9.93
CA LEU A 359 17.65 18.77 11.25
C LEU A 359 16.20 18.32 11.08
N LEU A 360 15.75 17.39 11.92
CA LEU A 360 14.37 16.91 11.97
C LEU A 360 13.67 17.61 13.14
N TRP A 361 13.24 16.86 14.16
CA TRP A 361 12.57 17.42 15.34
C TRP A 361 13.49 17.59 16.54
N LYS A 362 13.17 18.59 17.36
CA LYS A 362 13.70 18.80 18.70
C LYS A 362 12.54 19.12 19.64
N ASP A 363 12.12 18.14 20.43
CA ASP A 363 11.02 18.30 21.39
C ASP A 363 11.55 18.31 22.84
N LYS A 364 10.63 18.35 23.81
CA LYS A 364 11.00 18.33 25.24
C LYS A 364 11.64 17.01 25.68
N GLN A 365 11.40 15.92 24.96
CA GLN A 365 11.93 14.59 25.27
C GLN A 365 13.30 14.36 24.61
N ASN A 366 13.62 15.08 23.53
CA ASN A 366 14.86 15.01 22.78
C ASN A 366 15.57 16.38 22.70
N PRO A 367 16.45 16.71 23.67
CA PRO A 367 17.17 17.98 23.69
C PRO A 367 18.26 18.10 22.61
N ASN A 368 18.73 16.98 22.04
CA ASN A 368 19.85 16.95 21.09
C ASN A 368 19.43 17.14 19.63
N ALA A 369 18.12 17.13 19.35
CA ALA A 369 17.52 17.14 18.02
C ALA A 369 17.85 15.88 17.19
N SER A 370 16.83 15.33 16.53
CA SER A 370 17.02 14.28 15.53
C SER A 370 17.57 14.88 14.23
N SER A 371 18.36 14.12 13.48
CA SER A 371 18.90 14.59 12.19
C SER A 371 19.06 13.49 11.14
N ALA A 372 18.94 13.87 9.87
CA ALA A 372 19.29 13.04 8.72
C ALA A 372 20.60 13.52 8.11
N HIS A 373 21.53 12.58 7.93
CA HIS A 373 22.86 12.79 7.37
C HIS A 373 22.93 12.10 6.01
N ILE A 374 23.12 12.87 4.95
CA ILE A 374 23.15 12.38 3.58
C ILE A 374 24.60 12.36 3.08
N GLY A 375 25.02 11.25 2.50
CA GLY A 375 26.31 11.09 1.85
C GLY A 375 26.16 10.48 0.46
N PHE A 376 27.14 10.76 -0.40
CA PHE A 376 27.13 10.32 -1.79
C PHE A 376 28.20 9.25 -2.04
N GLY A 377 27.84 8.25 -2.83
CA GLY A 377 28.73 7.14 -3.18
C GLY A 377 29.87 7.54 -4.12
N LYS A 378 30.75 6.57 -4.44
CA LYS A 378 31.81 6.75 -5.46
C LYS A 378 31.25 7.06 -6.85
N LYS A 379 30.11 6.46 -7.15
CA LYS A 379 29.32 6.63 -8.36
C LYS A 379 27.85 6.62 -7.95
N PHE A 380 27.06 7.58 -8.42
CA PHE A 380 25.62 7.63 -8.12
C PHE A 380 24.84 8.23 -9.29
N LYS A 381 23.53 7.95 -9.33
CA LYS A 381 22.61 8.59 -10.28
C LYS A 381 22.27 9.99 -9.78
N PHE A 382 22.21 10.96 -10.70
CA PHE A 382 21.87 12.35 -10.45
C PHE A 382 20.94 12.84 -11.55
N GLY A 383 19.93 13.62 -11.20
CA GLY A 383 19.05 14.30 -12.12
C GLY A 383 18.67 15.68 -11.58
N PHE A 384 18.61 16.67 -12.45
CA PHE A 384 18.02 17.97 -12.17
C PHE A 384 17.07 18.34 -13.30
N PHE A 385 15.87 18.77 -12.93
CA PHE A 385 14.81 19.13 -13.87
C PHE A 385 14.22 20.48 -13.46
N SER A 386 14.17 21.40 -14.42
CA SER A 386 13.61 22.74 -14.27
C SER A 386 12.44 22.91 -15.22
N ALA A 387 11.31 23.38 -14.71
CA ALA A 387 10.11 23.65 -15.50
C ALA A 387 9.73 25.14 -15.45
N THR A 388 9.22 25.66 -16.56
CA THR A 388 8.88 27.09 -16.71
C THR A 388 7.80 27.57 -15.73
N ASN A 389 6.93 26.67 -15.25
CA ASN A 389 5.91 26.90 -14.23
C ASN A 389 6.46 27.03 -12.79
N GLY A 390 7.78 27.12 -12.64
CA GLY A 390 8.43 27.44 -11.38
C GLY A 390 8.71 26.24 -10.48
N ASN A 391 8.66 25.02 -11.03
CA ASN A 391 9.04 23.81 -10.33
C ASN A 391 10.45 23.38 -10.70
N GLU A 392 11.26 23.05 -9.69
CA GLU A 392 12.56 22.42 -9.86
C GLU A 392 12.67 21.17 -8.99
N VAL A 393 13.34 20.16 -9.51
CA VAL A 393 13.59 18.89 -8.80
C VAL A 393 15.05 18.51 -8.97
N LEU A 394 15.67 18.12 -7.86
CA LEU A 394 16.94 17.42 -7.85
C LEU A 394 16.70 16.02 -7.29
N GLU A 395 17.13 15.02 -8.03
CA GLU A 395 17.09 13.61 -7.64
C GLU A 395 18.51 13.06 -7.56
N ALA A 396 18.78 12.26 -6.54
CA ALA A 396 20.05 11.55 -6.41
C ALA A 396 19.88 10.20 -5.74
N VAL A 397 20.83 9.31 -5.98
CA VAL A 397 21.02 8.09 -5.19
C VAL A 397 22.05 8.36 -4.10
N VAL A 398 21.69 8.11 -2.85
CA VAL A 398 22.48 8.52 -1.68
C VAL A 398 22.56 7.41 -0.63
N ASN A 399 23.52 7.51 0.28
CA ASN A 399 23.51 6.78 1.55
C ASN A 399 23.05 7.75 2.64
N ALA A 400 22.21 7.29 3.57
CA ALA A 400 21.75 8.13 4.66
C ALA A 400 21.88 7.46 6.03
N ALA A 401 22.19 8.27 7.04
CA ALA A 401 22.07 7.90 8.44
C ALA A 401 21.01 8.80 9.07
N ILE A 402 19.99 8.22 9.70
CA ILE A 402 19.00 9.00 10.46
C ILE A 402 19.22 8.73 11.95
N ASP A 403 19.67 9.78 12.63
CA ASP A 403 19.81 9.83 14.08
C ASP A 403 18.46 10.28 14.65
N ALA A 404 17.55 9.32 14.82
CA ALA A 404 16.26 9.53 15.47
C ALA A 404 16.31 8.98 16.91
N ASP A 405 15.69 9.68 17.86
CA ASP A 405 15.59 9.23 19.25
C ASP A 405 14.48 8.18 19.49
N ARG A 406 13.60 7.97 18.50
CA ARG A 406 12.46 7.04 18.56
C ARG A 406 12.18 6.40 17.19
N PRO A 407 11.67 5.16 17.13
CA PRO A 407 11.34 4.28 18.26
C PRO A 407 12.59 3.74 19.00
N ILE A 408 12.38 3.20 20.19
CA ILE A 408 13.43 2.57 21.02
C ILE A 408 13.20 1.08 21.18
N ASP A 409 14.28 0.32 21.38
CA ASP A 409 14.21 -1.11 21.71
C ASP A 409 13.90 -1.36 23.20
N VAL A 410 13.71 -2.64 23.57
CA VAL A 410 13.48 -3.06 24.96
C VAL A 410 14.64 -2.74 25.92
N SER A 411 15.81 -2.37 25.40
CA SER A 411 16.97 -1.90 26.18
C SER A 411 17.05 -0.38 26.25
N ALA A 412 15.97 0.33 25.89
CA ALA A 412 15.86 1.78 25.85
C ALA A 412 16.89 2.46 24.91
N ARG A 413 17.28 1.80 23.82
CA ARG A 413 18.18 2.36 22.82
C ARG A 413 17.41 2.76 21.56
N PRO A 414 17.67 3.94 20.98
CA PRO A 414 17.13 4.29 19.68
C PRO A 414 17.60 3.32 18.61
N ILE A 415 16.73 3.03 17.65
CA ILE A 415 17.01 2.08 16.58
C ILE A 415 17.75 2.79 15.44
N PRO A 416 18.95 2.32 15.04
CA PRO A 416 19.70 2.96 13.98
C PRO A 416 19.03 2.77 12.61
N VAL A 417 19.01 3.83 11.82
CA VAL A 417 18.56 3.81 10.42
C VAL A 417 19.76 4.16 9.54
N GLN A 418 20.26 3.17 8.78
CA GLN A 418 21.47 3.28 7.96
C GLN A 418 21.17 2.77 6.56
N THR A 419 20.87 3.66 5.64
CA THR A 419 20.37 3.34 4.31
C THR A 419 21.51 3.38 3.29
N LYS A 420 21.43 2.58 2.22
CA LYS A 420 22.40 2.62 1.11
C LYS A 420 21.66 2.66 -0.22
N ASP A 421 22.25 3.34 -1.20
CA ASP A 421 21.68 3.46 -2.54
C ASP A 421 20.21 3.91 -2.56
N SER A 422 19.84 4.75 -1.59
CA SER A 422 18.49 5.22 -1.33
C SER A 422 18.09 6.34 -2.29
N PHE A 423 16.80 6.42 -2.61
CA PHE A 423 16.27 7.46 -3.47
C PHE A 423 16.07 8.75 -2.67
N PHE A 424 16.71 9.82 -3.11
CA PHE A 424 16.69 11.13 -2.47
C PHE A 424 16.21 12.21 -3.44
N VAL A 425 15.28 13.04 -3.00
CA VAL A 425 14.70 14.12 -3.80
C VAL A 425 14.63 15.40 -3.00
N LEU A 426 15.02 16.49 -3.65
CA LEU A 426 14.80 17.86 -3.21
C LEU A 426 13.90 18.56 -4.23
N MET A 427 12.85 19.21 -3.76
CA MET A 427 11.87 19.89 -4.59
C MET A 427 11.80 21.37 -4.22
N ALA A 428 11.83 22.25 -5.22
CA ALA A 428 11.74 23.68 -5.04
C ALA A 428 10.58 24.28 -5.83
N ASN A 429 9.79 25.13 -5.17
CA ASN A 429 8.78 25.99 -5.75
C ASN A 429 8.70 27.28 -4.92
N LYS A 430 8.18 28.38 -5.48
CA LYS A 430 7.99 29.63 -4.71
C LYS A 430 7.12 29.44 -3.45
N SER A 431 6.26 28.42 -3.45
CA SER A 431 5.29 28.14 -2.38
C SER A 431 5.78 27.10 -1.37
N PHE A 432 6.78 26.28 -1.72
CA PHE A 432 7.28 25.22 -0.83
C PHE A 432 8.69 24.77 -1.20
N LYS A 433 9.41 24.24 -0.20
CA LYS A 433 10.66 23.49 -0.37
C LYS A 433 10.46 22.14 0.29
N ALA A 434 10.79 21.03 -0.37
CA ALA A 434 10.51 19.72 0.19
C ALA A 434 11.68 18.75 0.03
N ILE A 435 11.72 17.79 0.95
CA ILE A 435 12.64 16.66 0.97
C ILE A 435 11.86 15.36 0.89
N LEU A 436 12.40 14.39 0.17
CA LEU A 436 11.99 12.99 0.20
C LEU A 436 13.23 12.11 0.26
N LEU A 437 13.22 11.11 1.14
CA LEU A 437 14.21 10.04 1.19
C LEU A 437 13.45 8.71 1.34
N TYR A 438 13.76 7.74 0.48
CA TYR A 438 13.10 6.44 0.45
C TYR A 438 14.08 5.29 0.28
N ASP A 439 13.89 4.26 1.09
CA ASP A 439 14.60 2.99 1.06
C ASP A 439 13.66 1.87 1.57
N ASN A 440 13.74 0.67 0.99
CA ASN A 440 12.91 -0.46 1.37
C ASN A 440 13.68 -1.77 1.56
N ASN A 441 15.01 -1.73 1.55
CA ASN A 441 15.87 -2.91 1.59
C ASN A 441 17.09 -2.76 2.52
N ILE A 442 16.95 -1.93 3.57
CA ILE A 442 18.02 -1.59 4.53
C ILE A 442 18.64 -2.83 5.20
N VAL A 443 17.85 -3.87 5.48
CA VAL A 443 18.39 -5.11 6.07
C VAL A 443 19.35 -5.79 5.10
N LEU A 444 19.02 -5.82 3.81
CA LEU A 444 19.86 -6.41 2.76
C LEU A 444 21.15 -5.60 2.58
N ASP A 445 21.04 -4.27 2.54
CA ASP A 445 22.18 -3.36 2.37
C ASP A 445 23.26 -3.52 3.44
N ASN A 446 22.82 -3.88 4.64
CA ASN A 446 23.68 -4.02 5.82
C ASN A 446 23.89 -5.48 6.21
N TYR A 447 23.42 -6.43 5.38
CA TYR A 447 23.59 -7.84 5.65
C TYR A 447 25.06 -8.25 5.51
N VAL A 448 25.58 -8.87 6.56
CA VAL A 448 26.89 -9.54 6.54
C VAL A 448 26.62 -11.01 6.78
N PRO A 449 26.74 -11.88 5.74
CA PRO A 449 26.42 -13.29 5.88
C PRO A 449 27.33 -13.98 6.88
N ASP A 450 26.74 -14.71 7.83
CA ASP A 450 27.46 -15.69 8.64
C ASP A 450 27.72 -16.92 7.75
N PRO A 451 28.99 -17.35 7.55
CA PRO A 451 29.30 -18.56 6.79
C PRO A 451 28.59 -19.82 7.29
N ALA A 452 28.29 -19.91 8.59
CA ALA A 452 27.55 -21.03 9.17
C ALA A 452 26.03 -20.92 8.98
N HIS A 453 25.50 -19.69 8.88
CA HIS A 453 24.07 -19.39 8.79
C HIS A 453 23.82 -18.24 7.78
N PRO A 454 24.04 -18.47 6.47
CA PRO A 454 24.11 -17.42 5.45
C PRO A 454 22.76 -16.76 5.13
N LEU A 455 21.68 -17.16 5.80
CA LEU A 455 20.32 -16.63 5.66
C LEU A 455 19.74 -16.16 7.00
N GLU A 456 20.51 -16.20 8.09
CA GLU A 456 20.02 -15.77 9.40
C GLU A 456 20.09 -14.25 9.54
N ILE A 457 18.94 -13.62 9.78
CA ILE A 457 18.82 -12.20 10.09
C ILE A 457 18.88 -12.02 11.61
N LYS A 458 19.77 -11.15 12.08
CA LYS A 458 19.84 -10.78 13.50
C LYS A 458 18.58 -10.03 13.92
N THR A 459 17.73 -10.69 14.69
CA THR A 459 16.48 -10.11 15.20
C THR A 459 16.71 -9.21 16.41
N MET A 460 15.76 -8.31 16.66
CA MET A 460 15.66 -7.49 17.87
C MET A 460 14.27 -7.61 18.50
N SER A 461 14.07 -6.98 19.65
CA SER A 461 12.79 -6.99 20.35
C SER A 461 12.24 -5.59 20.57
N LEU A 462 10.94 -5.44 20.34
CA LEU A 462 10.17 -4.23 20.64
C LEU A 462 9.02 -4.60 21.58
N ALA A 463 8.77 -3.76 22.57
CA ALA A 463 7.68 -3.98 23.54
C ALA A 463 6.66 -2.84 23.51
N LEU A 464 5.42 -3.23 23.71
CA LEU A 464 4.29 -2.39 24.08
C LEU A 464 3.94 -2.68 25.55
N GLU A 465 2.95 -2.01 26.13
CA GLU A 465 2.56 -2.29 27.52
C GLU A 465 2.02 -3.72 27.72
N ASN A 466 1.45 -4.33 26.68
CA ASN A 466 0.82 -5.66 26.72
C ASN A 466 1.26 -6.58 25.57
N ALA A 467 2.38 -6.29 24.91
CA ALA A 467 2.91 -7.11 23.83
C ALA A 467 4.44 -7.06 23.72
N LEU A 468 5.04 -8.17 23.32
CA LEU A 468 6.45 -8.26 22.94
C LEU A 468 6.56 -8.80 21.51
N PHE A 469 7.29 -8.08 20.66
CA PHE A 469 7.57 -8.48 19.28
C PHE A 469 9.02 -8.90 19.13
N THR A 470 9.24 -9.94 18.33
CA THR A 470 10.54 -10.23 17.72
C THR A 470 10.53 -9.72 16.29
N THR A 471 11.42 -8.78 15.97
CA THR A 471 11.44 -8.09 14.67
C THR A 471 12.80 -8.20 13.99
N SER A 472 12.84 -7.89 12.69
CA SER A 472 14.07 -7.49 12.02
C SER A 472 14.58 -6.16 12.59
N PRO A 473 15.82 -5.75 12.26
CA PRO A 473 16.20 -4.34 12.24
C PRO A 473 15.31 -3.54 11.27
N VAL A 474 15.51 -2.23 11.20
CA VAL A 474 14.82 -1.37 10.23
C VAL A 474 15.07 -1.90 8.82
N ASN A 475 14.01 -2.22 8.08
CA ASN A 475 14.09 -2.69 6.70
C ASN A 475 13.71 -1.60 5.69
N GLY A 476 12.76 -0.73 6.02
CA GLY A 476 12.40 0.39 5.18
C GLY A 476 12.47 1.71 5.94
N CYS A 477 12.77 2.76 5.20
CA CYS A 477 12.80 4.14 5.65
C CYS A 477 12.08 5.03 4.64
N PHE A 478 11.18 5.88 5.11
CA PHE A 478 10.58 6.92 4.29
C PHE A 478 10.51 8.23 5.08
N LEU A 479 11.25 9.24 4.65
CA LEU A 479 11.22 10.59 5.21
C LEU A 479 10.64 11.53 4.16
N ALA A 480 9.59 12.28 4.53
CA ALA A 480 9.05 13.36 3.71
C ALA A 480 8.74 14.57 4.57
N GLY A 481 9.00 15.78 4.07
CA GLY A 481 8.65 16.98 4.79
C GLY A 481 8.98 18.28 4.06
N GLU A 482 8.55 19.38 4.67
CA GLU A 482 8.80 20.74 4.22
C GLU A 482 10.08 21.30 4.85
N LEU A 483 10.97 21.81 4.01
CA LEU A 483 12.23 22.41 4.41
C LEU A 483 12.07 23.89 4.75
N ASP A 484 12.93 24.37 5.63
CA ASP A 484 13.10 25.78 5.92
C ASP A 484 13.71 26.56 4.74
N GLN A 485 13.78 27.88 4.89
CA GLN A 485 14.29 28.73 3.83
C GLN A 485 15.77 28.48 3.52
N GLU A 486 16.55 28.04 4.52
CA GLU A 486 17.98 27.75 4.42
C GLU A 486 18.31 26.33 3.93
N TRP A 487 17.32 25.47 3.71
CA TRP A 487 17.48 24.06 3.33
C TRP A 487 18.22 23.20 4.38
N LYS A 488 18.11 23.55 5.67
CA LYS A 488 18.81 22.89 6.78
C LYS A 488 17.88 22.18 7.77
N LYS A 489 16.63 22.61 7.91
CA LYS A 489 15.66 21.99 8.84
C LYS A 489 14.42 21.54 8.10
N VAL A 490 13.93 20.35 8.41
CA VAL A 490 12.58 19.90 8.07
C VAL A 490 11.61 20.47 9.11
N ASN A 491 10.90 21.54 8.76
CA ASN A 491 10.02 22.26 9.68
C ASN A 491 8.79 21.45 10.08
N GLN A 492 8.30 20.63 9.16
CA GLN A 492 7.20 19.70 9.37
C GLN A 492 7.40 18.50 8.45
N GLY A 493 7.25 17.30 8.98
CA GLY A 493 7.46 16.08 8.21
C GLY A 493 6.99 14.82 8.90
N MET A 494 7.22 13.71 8.22
CA MET A 494 6.99 12.37 8.73
C MET A 494 8.21 11.50 8.43
N LEU A 495 8.63 10.74 9.44
CA LEU A 495 9.59 9.64 9.30
C LEU A 495 8.85 8.32 9.52
N TYR A 496 8.92 7.43 8.54
CA TYR A 496 8.43 6.08 8.65
C TYR A 496 9.60 5.11 8.65
N THR A 497 9.56 4.15 9.57
CA THR A 497 10.47 2.99 9.59
C THR A 497 9.66 1.70 9.63
N SER A 498 10.01 0.72 8.81
CA SER A 498 9.32 -0.56 8.77
C SER A 498 10.19 -1.71 9.28
N PHE A 499 9.54 -2.67 9.93
CA PHE A 499 10.14 -3.85 10.54
C PHE A 499 9.35 -5.09 10.12
N ALA A 500 10.05 -6.17 9.81
CA ALA A 500 9.42 -7.48 9.69
C ALA A 500 9.19 -8.06 11.08
N VAL A 501 7.95 -8.48 11.39
CA VAL A 501 7.61 -9.13 12.66
C VAL A 501 7.65 -10.65 12.45
N TYR A 502 8.49 -11.34 13.22
CA TYR A 502 8.62 -12.80 13.18
C TYR A 502 7.83 -13.50 14.30
N LYS A 503 7.69 -12.83 15.45
CA LYS A 503 6.97 -13.36 16.60
C LYS A 503 6.24 -12.24 17.32
N TYR A 504 5.03 -12.54 17.77
CA TYR A 504 4.23 -11.71 18.67
C TYR A 504 3.91 -12.55 19.92
N ILE A 505 4.20 -11.99 21.09
CA ILE A 505 3.91 -12.61 22.39
C ILE A 505 2.99 -11.64 23.16
N PRO A 506 1.73 -12.01 23.44
CA PRO A 506 0.86 -11.22 24.31
C PRO A 506 1.35 -11.32 25.76
N MET A 507 1.29 -10.22 26.51
CA MET A 507 1.70 -10.18 27.92
C MET A 507 0.80 -9.26 28.74
N LEU A 508 0.79 -9.44 30.07
CA LEU A 508 0.19 -8.49 31.01
C LEU A 508 1.31 -7.76 31.77
N PRO A 509 1.07 -6.49 32.18
CA PRO A 509 2.06 -5.74 32.96
C PRO A 509 2.28 -6.29 34.37
N ASP A 510 1.25 -6.91 34.95
CA ASP A 510 1.28 -7.57 36.26
C ASP A 510 1.61 -9.06 36.13
N PRO A 511 2.15 -9.75 37.17
CA PRO A 511 2.39 -11.19 37.12
C PRO A 511 1.18 -11.98 36.63
N TYR A 512 1.40 -12.88 35.67
CA TYR A 512 0.33 -13.62 35.00
C TYR A 512 0.70 -15.08 34.71
N ALA A 513 -0.32 -15.93 34.62
CA ALA A 513 -0.23 -17.25 34.01
C ALA A 513 -0.69 -17.16 32.55
N ALA A 514 -0.05 -17.92 31.65
CA ALA A 514 -0.30 -17.81 30.22
C ALA A 514 -0.47 -19.17 29.55
N ASN A 515 -1.39 -19.23 28.58
CA ASN A 515 -1.47 -20.28 27.59
C ASN A 515 -1.37 -19.62 26.20
N ILE A 516 -0.23 -19.84 25.51
CA ILE A 516 0.12 -19.18 24.24
C ILE A 516 0.49 -20.19 23.13
N ASP A 517 0.23 -21.48 23.36
CA ASP A 517 0.74 -22.59 22.55
C ASP A 517 0.28 -22.58 21.09
N ILE A 518 -0.91 -22.04 20.80
CA ILE A 518 -1.46 -22.00 19.44
C ILE A 518 -0.69 -21.00 18.58
N PHE A 519 -0.32 -19.84 19.14
CA PHE A 519 0.47 -18.84 18.42
C PHE A 519 1.91 -19.31 18.17
N GLN A 520 2.50 -20.04 19.12
CA GLN A 520 3.82 -20.66 18.94
C GLN A 520 3.82 -21.65 17.77
N LYS A 521 2.79 -22.51 17.67
CA LYS A 521 2.62 -23.46 16.56
C LYS A 521 2.38 -22.79 15.20
N PHE A 522 1.69 -21.64 15.15
CA PHE A 522 1.53 -20.86 13.92
C PHE A 522 2.86 -20.27 13.42
N THR A 523 3.72 -19.80 14.32
CA THR A 523 5.07 -19.34 13.97
C THR A 523 6.00 -20.49 13.60
N GLU A 524 5.91 -21.65 14.27
CA GLU A 524 6.78 -22.80 14.03
C GLU A 524 6.45 -23.53 12.71
N ASN A 525 5.16 -23.72 12.37
CA ASN A 525 4.77 -24.42 11.14
C ASN A 525 5.04 -23.62 9.85
N ARG A 526 5.25 -22.30 9.92
CA ARG A 526 5.71 -21.49 8.78
C ARG A 526 7.24 -21.49 8.63
N ILE A 527 7.99 -21.91 9.64
CA ILE A 527 9.46 -21.96 9.60
C ILE A 527 9.96 -23.21 8.84
N THR A 528 9.10 -24.21 8.61
CA THR A 528 9.49 -25.53 8.09
C THR A 528 9.35 -25.75 6.58
N ASP A 529 9.00 -24.74 5.79
CA ASP A 529 9.00 -24.86 4.33
C ASP A 529 10.36 -24.43 3.75
N ILE A 530 11.22 -25.45 3.54
CA ILE A 530 12.43 -25.50 2.71
C ILE A 530 13.40 -24.29 2.89
N VAL A 531 14.56 -24.54 3.52
CA VAL A 531 15.75 -23.65 3.69
C VAL A 531 15.87 -22.83 5.01
N GLY A 532 15.08 -23.09 6.06
CA GLY A 532 15.37 -22.53 7.41
C GLY A 532 15.29 -21.00 7.51
N VAL A 533 14.58 -20.35 6.58
CA VAL A 533 14.36 -18.90 6.55
C VAL A 533 13.16 -18.55 7.43
N LYS A 534 13.34 -17.60 8.36
CA LYS A 534 12.23 -17.07 9.17
C LYS A 534 11.31 -16.24 8.27
N ILE A 535 10.06 -16.65 8.11
CA ILE A 535 9.06 -15.91 7.33
C ILE A 535 8.36 -14.89 8.25
N PRO A 536 8.29 -13.60 7.88
CA PRO A 536 7.53 -12.62 8.64
C PRO A 536 6.03 -12.97 8.68
N VAL A 537 5.39 -12.74 9.83
CA VAL A 537 3.93 -12.91 9.97
C VAL A 537 3.18 -11.61 9.66
N MET A 538 3.82 -10.46 9.87
CA MET A 538 3.27 -9.13 9.61
C MET A 538 4.39 -8.09 9.46
N ILE A 539 4.03 -6.89 9.02
CA ILE A 539 4.93 -5.73 8.97
C ILE A 539 4.49 -4.75 10.06
N LEU A 540 5.45 -4.31 10.87
CA LEU A 540 5.27 -3.22 11.83
C LEU A 540 5.82 -1.94 11.21
N LEU A 541 4.99 -0.91 11.10
CA LEU A 541 5.36 0.41 10.62
C LEU A 541 5.35 1.37 11.81
N ALA A 542 6.49 1.96 12.14
CA ALA A 542 6.58 3.07 13.08
C ALA A 542 6.57 4.38 12.29
N GLN A 543 5.71 5.31 12.68
CA GLN A 543 5.56 6.64 12.11
C GLN A 543 5.92 7.66 13.19
N VAL A 544 6.84 8.56 12.90
CA VAL A 544 7.10 9.76 13.69
C VAL A 544 6.63 10.96 12.88
N LYS A 545 5.51 11.57 13.28
CA LYS A 545 5.01 12.81 12.70
C LYS A 545 5.53 13.97 13.53
N PHE A 546 6.18 14.93 12.90
CA PHE A 546 6.80 16.04 13.61
C PHE A 546 6.57 17.39 12.95
N GLY A 547 6.60 18.45 13.75
CA GLY A 547 6.65 19.82 13.27
C GLY A 547 6.54 20.87 14.37
N LEU A 548 6.71 22.12 13.98
CA LEU A 548 6.59 23.26 14.88
C LEU A 548 5.14 23.46 15.35
N THR A 549 4.97 23.61 16.66
CA THR A 549 3.68 24.04 17.24
C THR A 549 3.52 25.56 17.07
N GLN A 550 4.59 26.32 17.36
CA GLN A 550 4.72 27.76 17.15
C GLN A 550 6.20 28.14 16.91
N PRO A 551 6.50 29.26 16.23
CA PRO A 551 7.86 29.75 16.08
C PRO A 551 8.53 29.99 17.44
N GLY A 552 9.69 29.38 17.68
CA GLY A 552 10.47 29.52 18.93
C GLY A 552 10.13 28.53 20.04
N GLU A 553 9.08 27.72 19.88
CA GLU A 553 8.78 26.60 20.78
C GLU A 553 9.46 25.30 20.32
N PRO A 554 9.66 24.32 21.23
CA PRO A 554 10.05 22.97 20.83
C PRO A 554 9.08 22.36 19.83
N ASP A 555 9.60 21.52 18.92
CA ASP A 555 8.77 20.76 18.00
C ASP A 555 7.85 19.81 18.77
N ASN A 556 6.71 19.46 18.18
CA ASN A 556 5.90 18.33 18.62
C ASN A 556 6.24 17.12 17.74
N ALA A 557 6.61 16.00 18.36
CA ALA A 557 6.92 14.75 17.66
C ALA A 557 6.07 13.61 18.23
N ASP A 558 5.09 13.17 17.45
CA ASP A 558 4.16 12.11 17.81
C ASP A 558 4.55 10.79 17.14
N THR A 559 4.51 9.69 17.89
CA THR A 559 4.93 8.37 17.41
C THR A 559 3.77 7.39 17.41
N ASN A 560 3.43 6.88 16.23
CA ASN A 560 2.35 5.93 16.02
C ASN A 560 2.89 4.64 15.40
N PHE A 561 2.20 3.53 15.66
CA PHE A 561 2.56 2.22 15.12
C PHE A 561 1.39 1.60 14.37
N HIS A 562 1.67 0.99 13.23
CA HIS A 562 0.67 0.31 12.41
C HIS A 562 1.12 -1.10 12.07
N LEU A 563 0.16 -2.01 12.04
CA LEU A 563 0.37 -3.40 11.65
C LEU A 563 -0.23 -3.62 10.25
N LEU A 564 0.58 -4.13 9.33
CA LEU A 564 0.17 -4.44 7.96
C LEU A 564 0.29 -5.95 7.70
N PRO A 565 -0.62 -6.54 6.90
CA PRO A 565 -0.54 -7.96 6.57
C PRO A 565 0.72 -8.24 5.72
N PHE A 566 1.34 -9.39 5.95
CA PHE A 566 2.44 -9.87 5.11
C PHE A 566 1.91 -10.75 3.98
N ASN A 567 2.07 -10.33 2.72
CA ASN A 567 1.59 -11.06 1.55
C ASN A 567 2.64 -12.06 1.03
N TYR A 568 2.54 -13.31 1.47
CA TYR A 568 3.47 -14.37 1.10
C TYR A 568 3.47 -14.71 -0.41
N GLN A 569 2.36 -14.51 -1.12
CA GLN A 569 2.31 -14.83 -2.56
C GLN A 569 3.10 -13.85 -3.43
N GLN A 570 3.18 -12.57 -3.05
CA GLN A 570 4.07 -11.60 -3.71
C GLN A 570 5.55 -11.95 -3.47
N TYR A 571 5.90 -12.43 -2.27
CA TYR A 571 7.26 -12.86 -1.93
C TYR A 571 7.77 -13.99 -2.83
N GLN A 572 6.91 -14.96 -3.19
CA GLN A 572 7.30 -16.06 -4.08
C GLN A 572 7.45 -15.66 -5.55
N GLN A 573 6.70 -14.66 -6.04
CA GLN A 573 6.74 -14.26 -7.46
C GLN A 573 7.89 -13.31 -7.82
N GLN A 574 8.43 -12.56 -6.84
CA GLN A 574 9.49 -11.58 -7.10
C GLN A 574 10.90 -12.11 -6.80
N GLY A 575 11.07 -13.25 -6.13
CA GLY A 575 12.39 -13.86 -5.90
C GLY A 575 13.37 -12.98 -5.10
N ASP A 576 12.89 -11.88 -4.54
CA ASP A 576 13.70 -10.86 -3.87
C ASP A 576 13.19 -10.68 -2.43
N PRO A 577 13.99 -11.05 -1.41
CA PRO A 577 13.63 -10.92 0.00
C PRO A 577 13.29 -9.48 0.44
N ALA A 578 13.60 -8.49 -0.40
CA ALA A 578 13.55 -7.06 -0.10
C ALA A 578 12.29 -6.31 -0.59
N ALA A 579 11.35 -6.98 -1.26
CA ALA A 579 10.15 -6.31 -1.80
C ALA A 579 9.07 -6.03 -0.73
N PHE A 580 9.36 -5.16 0.24
CA PHE A 580 8.39 -4.70 1.26
C PHE A 580 7.49 -3.53 0.80
N GLY A 581 7.50 -3.20 -0.50
CA GLY A 581 6.78 -2.05 -1.06
C GLY A 581 5.70 -2.44 -2.06
N GLY A 582 4.49 -2.73 -1.57
CA GLY A 582 3.38 -3.12 -2.42
C GLY A 582 2.01 -2.69 -1.89
N LEU A 583 1.79 -1.38 -1.68
CA LEU A 583 0.44 -0.83 -1.61
C LEU A 583 0.00 -0.41 -3.02
N SER A 584 -0.50 -1.36 -3.80
CA SER A 584 -1.40 -1.06 -4.93
C SER A 584 -2.25 -2.26 -5.34
N ASN A 585 -3.56 -2.09 -5.19
CA ASN A 585 -4.70 -2.74 -5.85
C ASN A 585 -4.79 -4.27 -5.90
N GLN A 586 -5.78 -4.75 -5.14
CA GLN A 586 -6.46 -6.03 -5.33
C GLN A 586 -7.10 -6.10 -6.72
N GLN A 587 -6.85 -7.19 -7.45
CA GLN A 587 -7.84 -7.77 -8.36
C GLN A 587 -7.97 -9.25 -7.99
N GLN A 588 -9.15 -9.60 -7.46
CA GLN A 588 -9.56 -10.95 -7.15
C GLN A 588 -9.64 -11.78 -8.44
N TYR A 589 -8.88 -12.86 -8.52
CA TYR A 589 -9.21 -13.98 -9.40
C TYR A 589 -10.14 -14.92 -8.63
N VAL A 590 -11.38 -14.99 -9.08
CA VAL A 590 -12.34 -16.03 -8.72
C VAL A 590 -12.11 -17.21 -9.67
N ASN A 591 -11.81 -18.38 -9.11
CA ASN A 591 -12.03 -19.72 -9.67
C ASN A 591 -11.67 -20.71 -8.55
N GLU A 592 -12.30 -21.86 -8.35
CA GLU A 592 -13.29 -22.60 -9.11
C GLU A 592 -13.99 -23.56 -8.14
N GLY A 593 -15.18 -24.01 -8.53
CA GLY A 593 -15.98 -24.92 -7.74
C GLY A 593 -15.30 -26.28 -7.54
N ASN A 594 -15.46 -26.82 -6.34
CA ASN A 594 -15.39 -28.26 -6.12
C ASN A 594 -16.68 -28.69 -5.41
N ASN A 595 -17.52 -29.38 -6.18
CA ASN A 595 -18.64 -30.15 -5.67
C ASN A 595 -18.10 -31.25 -4.77
N LEU A 596 -18.40 -31.16 -3.46
CA LEU A 596 -18.25 -32.29 -2.55
C LEU A 596 -19.62 -32.70 -2.05
N LEU A 597 -19.99 -33.89 -2.48
CA LEU A 597 -21.19 -34.65 -2.17
C LEU A 597 -21.39 -34.74 -0.65
N PHE A 598 -22.51 -34.21 -0.16
CA PHE A 598 -22.96 -34.44 1.20
C PHE A 598 -23.53 -35.86 1.32
N SER A 599 -22.74 -36.79 1.88
CA SER A 599 -23.31 -37.98 2.51
C SER A 599 -23.96 -37.54 3.83
N ARG A 600 -25.29 -37.56 3.87
CA ARG A 600 -26.05 -37.46 5.12
C ARG A 600 -25.82 -38.74 5.93
N SER A 601 -24.88 -38.71 6.87
CA SER A 601 -24.99 -39.52 8.08
C SER A 601 -25.89 -38.77 9.06
N GLN A 602 -26.91 -39.46 9.59
CA GLN A 602 -27.68 -38.96 10.73
C GLN A 602 -26.75 -38.92 11.95
N GLU A 603 -26.08 -37.79 12.17
CA GLU A 603 -25.40 -37.49 13.43
C GLU A 603 -26.43 -37.00 14.46
N ASN A 604 -26.42 -37.62 15.66
CA ASN A 604 -27.22 -37.24 16.82
C ASN A 604 -27.08 -35.73 17.15
N GLU A 605 -28.20 -35.03 17.36
CA GLU A 605 -28.26 -33.60 17.68
C GLU A 605 -27.46 -33.22 18.93
N ASP A 606 -27.38 -34.10 19.93
CA ASP A 606 -26.61 -33.89 21.17
C ASP A 606 -25.10 -33.67 20.93
N SER A 607 -24.55 -34.19 19.83
CA SER A 607 -23.13 -34.04 19.48
C SER A 607 -22.81 -32.74 18.74
N LYS A 608 -23.81 -32.12 18.09
CA LYS A 608 -23.61 -30.90 17.30
C LYS A 608 -23.38 -29.69 18.20
N TRP A 609 -24.12 -29.60 19.31
CA TRP A 609 -23.99 -28.47 20.21
C TRP A 609 -22.66 -28.46 20.96
N THR A 610 -22.22 -29.60 21.48
CA THR A 610 -20.92 -29.68 22.13
C THR A 610 -19.81 -29.24 21.17
N ARG A 611 -19.85 -29.68 19.91
CA ARG A 611 -18.90 -29.23 18.87
C ARG A 611 -18.96 -27.73 18.57
N VAL A 612 -20.16 -27.14 18.47
CA VAL A 612 -20.30 -25.70 18.18
C VAL A 612 -19.80 -24.85 19.37
N ILE A 613 -20.12 -25.24 20.62
CA ILE A 613 -19.57 -24.61 21.83
C ILE A 613 -18.04 -24.74 21.85
N ASP A 614 -17.50 -25.94 21.66
CA ASP A 614 -16.05 -26.16 21.68
C ASP A 614 -15.33 -25.37 20.58
N THR A 615 -15.97 -25.14 19.43
CA THR A 615 -15.44 -24.32 18.34
C THR A 615 -15.54 -22.82 18.63
N LEU A 616 -16.60 -22.36 19.29
CA LEU A 616 -16.82 -20.94 19.66
C LEU A 616 -15.90 -20.48 20.79
N PHE A 617 -15.53 -21.38 21.69
CA PHE A 617 -14.80 -21.08 22.93
C PHE A 617 -13.35 -21.54 22.93
N LYS A 618 -12.83 -21.92 21.76
CA LYS A 618 -11.39 -22.11 21.57
C LYS A 618 -10.69 -20.75 21.63
N ASP A 619 -9.71 -20.64 22.52
CA ASP A 619 -8.85 -19.48 22.61
C ASP A 619 -7.57 -19.74 21.83
N ASP A 620 -7.11 -18.76 21.05
CA ASP A 620 -5.79 -18.76 20.43
C ASP A 620 -4.70 -18.43 21.48
N PHE A 621 -5.04 -17.60 22.48
CA PHE A 621 -4.27 -17.47 23.72
C PHE A 621 -5.14 -17.00 24.88
N SER A 622 -4.68 -17.27 26.11
CA SER A 622 -5.27 -16.74 27.33
C SER A 622 -4.20 -16.33 28.34
N LEU A 623 -4.45 -15.22 29.04
CA LEU A 623 -3.61 -14.67 30.10
C LEU A 623 -4.46 -14.45 31.34
N LEU A 624 -4.06 -15.01 32.47
CA LEU A 624 -4.71 -14.82 33.77
C LEU A 624 -3.78 -14.00 34.67
N ASP A 625 -4.20 -12.80 35.06
CA ASP A 625 -3.51 -12.03 36.09
C ASP A 625 -3.53 -12.84 37.40
N VAL A 626 -2.38 -13.00 38.07
CA VAL A 626 -2.30 -13.69 39.37
C VAL A 626 -2.00 -12.72 40.52
N SER A 627 -2.09 -11.42 40.24
CA SER A 627 -1.87 -10.35 41.18
C SER A 627 -3.18 -9.87 41.82
N SER A 628 -3.05 -9.08 42.89
CA SER A 628 -4.17 -8.35 43.47
C SER A 628 -4.54 -7.08 42.68
N HIS A 629 -3.74 -6.70 41.67
CA HIS A 629 -3.97 -5.49 40.88
C HIS A 629 -5.20 -5.62 39.98
N ALA A 630 -5.38 -6.75 39.30
CA ALA A 630 -6.57 -7.06 38.51
C ALA A 630 -7.52 -8.11 39.16
N ASN A 631 -7.28 -8.49 40.41
CA ASN A 631 -8.14 -9.42 41.18
C ASN A 631 -8.41 -10.75 40.46
N GLN A 632 -7.36 -11.37 39.91
CA GLN A 632 -7.45 -12.64 39.19
C GLN A 632 -8.35 -12.60 37.94
N MET A 633 -8.52 -11.41 37.36
CA MET A 633 -9.16 -11.25 36.06
C MET A 633 -8.14 -11.45 34.95
N GLY A 634 -8.50 -12.22 33.95
CA GLY A 634 -7.69 -12.47 32.76
C GLY A 634 -8.37 -11.98 31.48
N ILE A 635 -7.65 -12.18 30.38
CA ILE A 635 -8.16 -12.02 29.02
C ILE A 635 -7.90 -13.29 28.22
N SER A 636 -8.78 -13.60 27.29
CA SER A 636 -8.47 -14.53 26.22
C SER A 636 -8.85 -13.95 24.88
N PHE A 637 -8.13 -14.40 23.85
CA PHE A 637 -8.39 -14.03 22.47
C PHE A 637 -8.67 -15.30 21.69
N GLY A 638 -9.69 -15.31 20.83
CA GLY A 638 -9.89 -16.44 19.93
C GLY A 638 -10.74 -16.11 18.72
N SER A 639 -10.23 -16.49 17.56
CA SER A 639 -10.92 -16.38 16.28
C SER A 639 -11.92 -17.52 16.04
N PHE A 640 -12.98 -17.24 15.29
CA PHE A 640 -13.96 -18.25 14.91
C PHE A 640 -13.34 -19.17 13.83
N GLY A 641 -13.28 -20.48 14.08
CA GLY A 641 -12.41 -21.45 13.39
C GLY A 641 -12.45 -21.55 11.84
N SER A 642 -13.37 -20.86 11.13
CA SER A 642 -13.27 -20.69 9.67
C SER A 642 -13.84 -19.34 9.21
N ARG A 643 -13.26 -18.78 8.14
CA ARG A 643 -13.69 -17.49 7.54
C ARG A 643 -15.17 -17.47 7.11
N GLN A 644 -15.72 -18.62 6.69
CA GLN A 644 -17.12 -18.76 6.29
C GLN A 644 -18.07 -19.00 7.49
N GLY A 645 -17.61 -19.71 8.54
CA GLY A 645 -18.37 -19.88 9.78
C GLY A 645 -18.48 -18.58 10.58
N ALA A 646 -17.38 -17.82 10.59
CA ALA A 646 -17.29 -16.45 11.10
C ALA A 646 -18.30 -15.50 10.45
N SER A 647 -18.31 -15.41 9.11
CA SER A 647 -19.20 -14.50 8.39
C SER A 647 -20.68 -14.85 8.56
N THR A 648 -20.99 -16.14 8.74
CA THR A 648 -22.33 -16.62 9.06
C THR A 648 -22.76 -16.16 10.45
N LEU A 649 -21.96 -16.42 11.48
CA LEU A 649 -22.24 -15.96 12.85
C LEU A 649 -22.31 -14.43 12.95
N LEU A 650 -21.43 -13.71 12.27
CA LEU A 650 -21.39 -12.24 12.29
C LEU A 650 -22.54 -11.61 11.52
N ARG A 651 -23.08 -12.26 10.48
CA ARG A 651 -24.34 -11.83 9.85
C ARG A 651 -25.55 -11.97 10.77
N TYR A 652 -25.57 -12.98 11.63
CA TYR A 652 -26.66 -13.17 12.59
C TYR A 652 -26.53 -12.29 13.84
N PHE A 653 -25.31 -11.88 14.18
CA PHE A 653 -25.02 -11.28 15.47
C PHE A 653 -24.31 -9.93 15.45
N ALA A 654 -23.89 -9.35 14.33
CA ALA A 654 -23.32 -7.99 14.34
C ALA A 654 -24.43 -6.92 14.49
N PRO A 655 -24.24 -5.89 15.33
CA PRO A 655 -25.19 -4.79 15.41
C PRO A 655 -25.20 -4.02 14.09
N ASN A 656 -26.37 -3.94 13.45
CA ASN A 656 -26.74 -3.16 12.25
C ASN A 656 -25.61 -2.61 11.34
N ASN A 657 -25.54 -3.12 10.10
CA ASN A 657 -24.99 -2.46 8.90
C ASN A 657 -23.52 -1.96 8.90
N GLU A 658 -22.55 -2.78 9.31
CA GLU A 658 -21.14 -2.64 8.85
C GLU A 658 -20.63 -3.92 8.13
N GLY A 659 -21.52 -4.61 7.42
CA GLY A 659 -21.24 -5.91 6.78
C GLY A 659 -20.15 -5.90 5.68
N GLU A 660 -19.71 -4.72 5.20
CA GLU A 660 -18.70 -4.62 4.14
C GLU A 660 -17.25 -4.61 4.67
N ASN A 661 -17.00 -4.34 5.96
CA ASN A 661 -15.63 -4.26 6.53
C ASN A 661 -15.21 -5.48 7.37
N VAL A 662 -16.09 -6.46 7.59
CA VAL A 662 -15.84 -7.61 8.48
C VAL A 662 -14.70 -8.50 7.98
N GLN A 663 -14.50 -8.59 6.67
CA GLN A 663 -13.42 -9.38 6.07
C GLN A 663 -12.03 -8.82 6.47
N SER A 664 -11.89 -7.49 6.56
CA SER A 664 -10.64 -6.83 6.97
C SER A 664 -10.26 -7.13 8.43
N LEU A 665 -11.24 -7.38 9.30
CA LEU A 665 -11.01 -7.70 10.73
C LEU A 665 -10.31 -9.05 10.93
N TYR A 666 -10.45 -9.99 9.99
CA TYR A 666 -9.76 -11.28 10.03
C TYR A 666 -8.37 -11.25 9.38
N ASP A 667 -8.15 -10.34 8.43
CA ASP A 667 -6.86 -10.21 7.77
C ASP A 667 -5.82 -9.56 8.70
N VAL A 668 -6.23 -8.62 9.56
CA VAL A 668 -5.40 -8.08 10.65
C VAL A 668 -6.26 -7.85 11.92
N PRO A 669 -6.39 -8.85 12.83
CA PRO A 669 -7.26 -8.74 14.01
C PRO A 669 -6.69 -7.86 15.13
N PHE A 670 -5.54 -7.23 14.90
CA PHE A 670 -4.79 -6.46 15.89
C PHE A 670 -4.50 -5.04 15.39
N LYS A 671 -4.56 -4.07 16.29
CA LYS A 671 -4.10 -2.69 16.06
C LYS A 671 -3.28 -2.22 17.26
N ILE A 672 -2.34 -1.32 17.02
CA ILE A 672 -1.63 -0.65 18.10
C ILE A 672 -2.29 0.71 18.30
N ASP A 673 -2.73 0.97 19.52
CA ASP A 673 -3.31 2.25 19.93
C ASP A 673 -2.73 2.64 21.28
N ASN A 674 -2.23 3.88 21.40
CA ASN A 674 -1.60 4.42 22.61
C ASN A 674 -0.58 3.48 23.27
N GLY A 675 0.29 2.85 22.49
CA GLY A 675 1.32 1.95 23.01
C GLY A 675 0.78 0.61 23.55
N GLN A 676 -0.47 0.25 23.24
CA GLN A 676 -1.09 -1.01 23.61
C GLN A 676 -1.56 -1.76 22.37
N MET A 677 -1.43 -3.08 22.41
CA MET A 677 -2.10 -3.97 21.47
C MET A 677 -3.60 -4.02 21.79
N THR A 678 -4.40 -3.77 20.76
CA THR A 678 -5.85 -3.78 20.82
C THR A 678 -6.42 -4.77 19.80
N SER A 679 -7.62 -5.27 20.06
CA SER A 679 -8.36 -6.14 19.14
C SER A 679 -9.86 -5.87 19.25
N PRO A 680 -10.68 -6.18 18.23
CA PRO A 680 -12.13 -6.09 18.36
C PRO A 680 -12.63 -6.86 19.60
N SER A 681 -13.59 -6.27 20.33
CA SER A 681 -14.22 -6.92 21.49
C SER A 681 -14.91 -8.24 21.11
N LEU A 682 -15.26 -8.41 19.83
CA LEU A 682 -15.74 -9.65 19.25
C LEU A 682 -14.79 -10.85 19.45
N PHE A 683 -13.48 -10.63 19.34
CA PHE A 683 -12.48 -11.69 19.49
C PHE A 683 -11.86 -11.73 20.88
N THR A 684 -12.18 -10.74 21.71
CA THR A 684 -11.58 -10.54 23.02
C THR A 684 -12.56 -10.89 24.12
N ARG A 685 -12.14 -11.76 25.05
CA ARG A 685 -12.99 -12.27 26.12
C ARG A 685 -12.39 -11.90 27.47
N SER A 686 -13.25 -11.53 28.43
CA SER A 686 -12.89 -11.60 29.84
C SER A 686 -12.74 -13.06 30.21
N PHE A 687 -11.64 -13.42 30.87
CA PHE A 687 -11.27 -14.79 31.19
C PHE A 687 -11.05 -14.92 32.70
N VAL A 688 -11.77 -15.80 33.37
CA VAL A 688 -11.58 -16.06 34.81
C VAL A 688 -11.62 -17.56 35.09
N LEU A 689 -11.13 -17.95 36.27
CA LEU A 689 -11.22 -19.33 36.75
C LEU A 689 -12.69 -19.84 36.74
N PRO A 690 -12.91 -21.17 36.73
CA PRO A 690 -14.26 -21.73 36.77
C PRO A 690 -15.09 -21.09 37.90
N GLN A 691 -16.32 -20.67 37.60
CA GLN A 691 -17.21 -20.14 38.63
C GLN A 691 -17.52 -21.21 39.68
N ILE A 692 -17.62 -22.46 39.23
CA ILE A 692 -17.75 -23.66 40.06
C ILE A 692 -16.75 -24.69 39.53
N ALA A 693 -15.77 -25.08 40.32
CA ALA A 693 -14.86 -26.17 39.99
C ALA A 693 -15.57 -27.52 40.15
N TRP A 694 -15.31 -28.47 39.26
CA TRP A 694 -15.81 -29.83 39.41
C TRP A 694 -14.95 -30.62 40.40
N GLU A 695 -15.62 -31.28 41.33
CA GLU A 695 -14.98 -32.13 42.34
C GLU A 695 -15.44 -33.57 42.15
N PRO A 696 -14.63 -34.58 42.55
CA PRO A 696 -15.04 -35.98 42.47
C PRO A 696 -16.38 -36.24 43.19
N VAL A 697 -17.24 -37.06 42.58
CA VAL A 697 -18.57 -37.40 43.11
C VAL A 697 -18.64 -38.88 43.43
N HIS A 698 -19.19 -39.25 44.59
CA HIS A 698 -19.44 -40.65 44.93
C HIS A 698 -20.87 -41.06 44.54
N ASN A 699 -21.02 -41.82 43.46
CA ASN A 699 -22.29 -42.35 42.99
C ASN A 699 -22.70 -43.61 43.76
N LEU A 700 -23.86 -43.56 44.41
CA LEU A 700 -24.38 -44.64 45.25
C LEU A 700 -25.09 -45.75 44.44
N THR A 701 -25.46 -45.45 43.20
CA THR A 701 -26.34 -46.30 42.37
C THR A 701 -25.55 -46.99 41.25
N ALA A 702 -25.75 -48.30 41.07
CA ALA A 702 -25.16 -49.02 39.94
C ALA A 702 -25.86 -48.68 38.63
N ALA A 703 -25.07 -48.54 37.56
CA ALA A 703 -25.56 -48.31 36.20
C ALA A 703 -26.65 -49.32 35.83
N GLN A 704 -27.80 -48.82 35.38
CA GLN A 704 -28.94 -49.66 34.97
C GLN A 704 -29.03 -49.76 33.45
N VAL A 705 -28.67 -48.69 32.73
CA VAL A 705 -28.60 -48.65 31.27
C VAL A 705 -27.22 -48.19 30.78
N ALA A 706 -26.87 -48.55 29.55
CA ALA A 706 -25.66 -48.03 28.92
C ALA A 706 -25.69 -46.50 28.87
N GLY A 707 -24.60 -45.85 29.32
CA GLY A 707 -24.49 -44.41 29.47
C GLY A 707 -24.74 -43.89 30.90
N ASP A 708 -25.18 -44.74 31.84
CA ASP A 708 -25.28 -44.38 33.26
C ASP A 708 -23.90 -44.33 33.94
N PRO A 709 -23.71 -43.44 34.95
CA PRO A 709 -22.45 -43.37 35.68
C PRO A 709 -22.15 -44.66 36.44
N PRO A 710 -20.87 -45.08 36.55
CA PRO A 710 -20.51 -46.23 37.35
C PRO A 710 -20.78 -45.98 38.84
N LYS A 711 -21.00 -47.06 39.61
CA LYS A 711 -21.11 -46.98 41.07
C LYS A 711 -19.73 -46.74 41.68
N GLY A 712 -19.67 -45.91 42.72
CA GLY A 712 -18.42 -45.57 43.40
C GLY A 712 -17.94 -44.16 43.04
N MET A 713 -16.63 -43.94 43.06
CA MET A 713 -16.04 -42.63 42.78
C MET A 713 -16.05 -42.33 41.28
N ASN A 714 -16.61 -41.18 40.93
CA ASN A 714 -16.57 -40.58 39.60
C ASN A 714 -15.65 -39.37 39.63
N PHE A 715 -14.62 -39.39 38.78
CA PHE A 715 -13.67 -38.31 38.64
C PHE A 715 -13.98 -37.49 37.38
N TYR A 716 -13.37 -36.31 37.27
CA TYR A 716 -13.48 -35.43 36.12
C TYR A 716 -12.08 -35.13 35.57
N PRO A 717 -11.94 -34.89 34.26
CA PRO A 717 -10.63 -34.66 33.64
C PRO A 717 -9.99 -33.33 34.04
N ASP A 718 -10.80 -32.34 34.44
CA ASP A 718 -10.39 -31.00 34.85
C ASP A 718 -11.47 -30.35 35.74
N ASP A 719 -11.23 -29.12 36.18
CA ASP A 719 -12.15 -28.32 37.01
C ASP A 719 -13.34 -27.73 36.20
N GLY A 720 -13.52 -28.12 34.94
CA GLY A 720 -14.57 -27.65 34.02
C GLY A 720 -14.19 -26.49 33.11
N GLY A 721 -13.01 -25.90 33.35
CA GLY A 721 -12.44 -24.85 32.50
C GLY A 721 -12.97 -23.45 32.79
N ALA A 722 -12.28 -22.46 32.22
CA ALA A 722 -12.47 -21.06 32.54
C ALA A 722 -13.84 -20.49 32.15
N THR A 723 -14.32 -19.54 32.95
CA THR A 723 -15.48 -18.71 32.62
C THR A 723 -15.06 -17.62 31.63
N ARG A 724 -15.87 -17.43 30.58
CA ARG A 724 -15.63 -16.45 29.51
C ARG A 724 -16.81 -15.52 29.33
N ILE A 725 -16.56 -14.22 29.24
CA ILE A 725 -17.58 -13.21 28.91
C ILE A 725 -17.09 -12.39 27.72
N PHE A 726 -17.92 -12.20 26.69
CA PHE A 726 -17.57 -11.44 25.48
C PHE A 726 -18.84 -10.97 24.76
N ASN A 727 -18.68 -10.09 23.76
CA ASN A 727 -19.81 -9.51 23.02
C ASN A 727 -19.59 -9.53 21.51
N ASN A 728 -20.53 -8.97 20.76
CA ASN A 728 -20.52 -8.89 19.29
C ASN A 728 -19.92 -7.60 18.71
N SER A 729 -19.28 -6.75 19.53
CA SER A 729 -18.81 -5.44 19.07
C SER A 729 -17.54 -5.54 18.23
N VAL A 730 -17.54 -4.86 17.08
CA VAL A 730 -16.37 -4.76 16.18
C VAL A 730 -15.35 -3.69 16.62
N GLN A 731 -15.64 -3.01 17.72
CA GLN A 731 -14.84 -1.92 18.25
C GLN A 731 -13.63 -2.45 19.02
N TYR A 732 -12.50 -1.77 18.89
CA TYR A 732 -11.22 -2.22 19.45
C TYR A 732 -11.14 -1.92 20.95
N VAL A 733 -10.55 -2.86 21.69
CA VAL A 733 -10.26 -2.74 23.12
C VAL A 733 -8.82 -3.18 23.40
N PRO A 734 -8.09 -2.51 24.31
CA PRO A 734 -6.79 -2.99 24.77
C PRO A 734 -6.88 -4.39 25.37
N LEU A 735 -5.94 -5.25 24.98
CA LEU A 735 -5.85 -6.64 25.45
C LEU A 735 -5.28 -6.68 26.87
N ALA A 736 -6.09 -6.25 27.85
CA ALA A 736 -5.78 -6.26 29.27
C ALA A 736 -7.07 -6.44 30.11
N PRO A 737 -6.99 -7.02 31.32
CA PRO A 737 -8.19 -7.45 32.06
C PRO A 737 -9.18 -6.33 32.37
N LYS A 738 -8.69 -5.22 32.94
CA LYS A 738 -9.56 -4.10 33.34
C LYS A 738 -10.20 -3.39 32.15
N PRO A 739 -9.46 -3.06 31.06
CA PRO A 739 -10.06 -2.52 29.84
C PRO A 739 -11.15 -3.42 29.26
N VAL A 740 -10.89 -4.73 29.13
CA VAL A 740 -11.84 -5.69 28.54
C VAL A 740 -13.15 -5.77 29.33
N ILE A 741 -13.09 -5.90 30.66
CA ILE A 741 -14.31 -5.95 31.49
C ILE A 741 -15.12 -4.66 31.37
N LYS A 742 -14.44 -3.51 31.42
CA LYS A 742 -15.10 -2.21 31.26
C LYS A 742 -15.76 -2.09 29.89
N ASP A 743 -15.07 -2.50 28.83
CA ASP A 743 -15.59 -2.45 27.47
C ASP A 743 -16.82 -3.35 27.33
N ILE A 744 -16.76 -4.61 27.75
CA ILE A 744 -17.90 -5.53 27.68
C ILE A 744 -19.16 -4.94 28.34
N ILE A 745 -19.03 -4.46 29.58
CA ILE A 745 -20.16 -3.86 30.32
C ILE A 745 -20.67 -2.60 29.63
N ARG A 746 -19.75 -1.77 29.12
CA ARG A 746 -20.08 -0.51 28.44
C ARG A 746 -20.82 -0.77 27.13
N ARG A 747 -20.29 -1.64 26.27
CA ARG A 747 -20.93 -2.04 24.99
C ARG A 747 -22.32 -2.60 25.24
N TYR A 748 -22.48 -3.50 26.20
CA TYR A 748 -23.79 -4.02 26.60
C TYR A 748 -24.79 -2.92 26.99
N LYS A 749 -24.34 -1.84 27.63
CA LYS A 749 -25.18 -0.71 28.07
C LYS A 749 -25.41 0.37 27.01
N GLU A 750 -24.53 0.51 26.03
CA GLU A 750 -24.53 1.67 25.12
C GLU A 750 -24.81 1.30 23.67
N GLU A 751 -24.47 0.08 23.24
CA GLU A 751 -24.55 -0.34 21.84
C GLU A 751 -25.89 -1.03 21.56
N ASN A 752 -26.67 -0.47 20.63
CA ASN A 752 -27.93 -1.05 20.18
C ASN A 752 -27.66 -2.38 19.45
N GLY A 753 -28.53 -3.36 19.66
CA GLY A 753 -28.35 -4.72 19.13
C GLY A 753 -27.15 -5.48 19.72
N ASN A 754 -26.54 -5.01 20.81
CA ASN A 754 -25.46 -5.74 21.47
C ASN A 754 -25.95 -7.08 22.05
N LEU A 755 -25.19 -8.13 21.77
CA LEU A 755 -25.34 -9.46 22.34
C LEU A 755 -24.08 -9.75 23.14
N THR A 756 -24.27 -10.05 24.42
CA THR A 756 -23.18 -10.44 25.32
C THR A 756 -23.40 -11.87 25.76
N TRP A 757 -22.35 -12.69 25.65
CA TRP A 757 -22.35 -14.09 26.03
C TRP A 757 -21.53 -14.31 27.29
N SER A 758 -21.97 -15.24 28.13
CA SER A 758 -21.22 -15.77 29.26
C SER A 758 -21.22 -17.28 29.21
N TYR A 759 -20.04 -17.89 29.15
CA TYR A 759 -19.86 -19.33 29.18
C TYR A 759 -19.15 -19.72 30.47
N PHE A 760 -19.77 -20.60 31.26
CA PHE A 760 -19.33 -20.91 32.62
C PHE A 760 -19.72 -22.32 33.04
N THR A 761 -19.10 -22.80 34.12
CA THR A 761 -19.31 -24.13 34.69
C THR A 761 -20.44 -24.12 35.71
N LEU A 762 -21.17 -25.23 35.78
CA LEU A 762 -22.12 -25.59 36.82
C LEU A 762 -21.65 -26.90 37.49
N PRO A 763 -22.19 -27.30 38.66
CA PRO A 763 -21.76 -28.54 39.33
C PRO A 763 -21.91 -29.78 38.44
N PHE A 764 -21.19 -30.85 38.78
CA PHE A 764 -21.42 -32.21 38.24
C PHE A 764 -21.17 -32.41 36.74
N GLY A 765 -20.19 -31.73 36.15
CA GLY A 765 -19.90 -31.88 34.72
C GLY A 765 -20.86 -31.11 33.81
N LEU A 766 -21.59 -30.13 34.36
CA LEU A 766 -22.50 -29.26 33.61
C LEU A 766 -21.77 -27.99 33.13
N LYS A 767 -22.10 -27.54 31.91
CA LYS A 767 -21.69 -26.24 31.39
C LYS A 767 -22.89 -25.45 30.89
N ALA A 768 -22.82 -24.13 31.04
CA ALA A 768 -23.88 -23.22 30.62
C ALA A 768 -23.34 -22.12 29.71
N LEU A 769 -24.16 -21.75 28.72
CA LEU A 769 -24.01 -20.56 27.91
C LEU A 769 -25.20 -19.65 28.18
N ALA A 770 -24.95 -18.46 28.69
CA ALA A 770 -25.95 -17.40 28.83
C ALA A 770 -25.76 -16.35 27.72
N VAL A 771 -26.84 -15.93 27.09
CA VAL A 771 -26.93 -14.89 26.07
C VAL A 771 -27.78 -13.75 26.62
N MET A 772 -27.21 -12.56 26.67
CA MET A 772 -27.84 -11.37 27.20
C MET A 772 -28.06 -10.36 26.08
N SER A 773 -29.30 -9.91 25.93
CA SER A 773 -29.69 -8.86 24.98
C SER A 773 -30.67 -7.92 25.66
N ARG A 774 -30.46 -6.60 25.53
CA ARG A 774 -31.39 -5.61 26.08
C ARG A 774 -32.68 -5.46 25.26
N GLU A 775 -32.59 -5.71 23.95
CA GLU A 775 -33.67 -5.45 23.01
C GLU A 775 -34.54 -6.68 22.78
N GLN A 776 -33.93 -7.87 22.78
CA GLN A 776 -34.63 -9.11 22.47
C GLN A 776 -35.32 -9.75 23.68
N GLN A 777 -35.07 -9.26 24.90
CA GLN A 777 -35.58 -9.83 26.15
C GLN A 777 -36.55 -8.87 26.87
N SER A 778 -37.83 -8.96 26.54
CA SER A 778 -38.96 -8.17 27.08
C SER A 778 -39.94 -9.08 27.86
N PRO A 779 -40.52 -8.65 29.01
CA PRO A 779 -40.61 -7.29 29.54
C PRO A 779 -39.47 -6.82 30.46
N HIS A 780 -38.57 -7.71 30.89
CA HIS A 780 -37.43 -7.33 31.73
C HIS A 780 -36.13 -7.73 31.02
N ALA A 781 -35.36 -6.73 30.60
CA ALA A 781 -34.03 -6.95 30.06
C ALA A 781 -33.08 -7.46 31.17
N PRO A 782 -32.09 -8.31 30.82
CA PRO A 782 -31.02 -8.65 31.73
C PRO A 782 -30.25 -7.39 32.16
N LYS A 783 -29.47 -7.49 33.23
CA LYS A 783 -28.59 -6.42 33.68
C LYS A 783 -27.18 -6.95 33.83
N MET A 784 -26.20 -6.13 33.49
CA MET A 784 -24.79 -6.42 33.72
C MET A 784 -24.12 -5.21 34.36
N HIS A 785 -23.44 -5.44 35.49
CA HIS A 785 -22.74 -4.38 36.21
C HIS A 785 -21.57 -4.94 37.04
N THR A 786 -20.64 -4.05 37.40
CA THR A 786 -19.54 -4.41 38.30
C THR A 786 -20.00 -4.25 39.75
N VAL A 787 -19.70 -5.23 40.59
CA VAL A 787 -19.88 -5.16 42.03
C VAL A 787 -18.51 -4.99 42.67
N ARG A 788 -18.32 -3.91 43.42
CA ARG A 788 -17.06 -3.62 44.12
C ARG A 788 -17.35 -2.89 45.43
N PRO A 789 -17.68 -3.61 46.52
CA PRO A 789 -18.01 -2.98 47.79
C PRO A 789 -16.85 -2.15 48.32
N VAL A 790 -17.16 -1.06 49.01
CA VAL A 790 -16.18 -0.20 49.70
C VAL A 790 -16.38 -0.40 51.20
N PHE A 791 -15.30 -0.73 51.90
CA PHE A 791 -15.25 -0.92 53.34
C PHE A 791 -14.54 0.27 54.01
N SER A 792 -14.56 0.33 55.34
CA SER A 792 -13.82 1.34 56.11
C SER A 792 -12.33 1.36 55.74
N ASN A 793 -11.70 2.55 55.80
CA ASN A 793 -10.29 2.79 55.43
C ASN A 793 -9.98 2.64 53.92
N ASP A 794 -10.93 2.97 53.04
CA ASP A 794 -10.79 2.89 51.57
C ASP A 794 -10.46 1.50 51.01
N LEU A 795 -10.66 0.44 51.81
CA LEU A 795 -10.53 -0.93 51.34
C LEU A 795 -11.65 -1.23 50.34
N ARG A 796 -11.29 -1.69 49.15
CA ARG A 796 -12.25 -2.04 48.09
C ARG A 796 -12.25 -3.54 47.87
N GLY A 797 -13.43 -4.13 47.71
CA GLY A 797 -13.58 -5.50 47.24
C GLY A 797 -12.91 -5.70 45.88
N GLY A 798 -12.71 -6.97 45.52
CA GLY A 798 -12.20 -7.34 44.20
C GLY A 798 -13.17 -6.93 43.08
N ILE A 799 -12.67 -6.86 41.85
CA ILE A 799 -13.52 -6.71 40.66
C ILE A 799 -14.43 -7.94 40.58
N GLN A 800 -15.74 -7.75 40.53
CA GLN A 800 -16.73 -8.80 40.31
C GLN A 800 -17.71 -8.33 39.23
N VAL A 801 -18.13 -9.23 38.34
CA VAL A 801 -19.16 -8.95 37.34
C VAL A 801 -20.43 -9.67 37.75
N GLN A 802 -21.51 -8.92 37.96
CA GLN A 802 -22.83 -9.46 38.23
C GLN A 802 -23.70 -9.35 36.97
N CYS A 803 -24.29 -10.49 36.61
CA CYS A 803 -25.28 -10.60 35.55
C CYS A 803 -26.61 -11.00 36.19
N ASP A 804 -27.66 -10.20 35.98
CA ASP A 804 -29.02 -10.53 36.41
C ASP A 804 -29.82 -11.00 35.19
N ALA A 805 -30.51 -12.13 35.33
CA ALA A 805 -31.31 -12.72 34.26
C ALA A 805 -32.48 -11.80 33.84
N GLY A 806 -32.73 -11.76 32.54
CA GLY A 806 -33.92 -11.13 31.97
C GLY A 806 -35.13 -12.06 32.04
N LYS A 807 -36.24 -11.65 31.41
CA LYS A 807 -37.45 -12.47 31.28
C LYS A 807 -38.07 -12.24 29.90
N LEU A 808 -38.17 -13.29 29.08
CA LEU A 808 -38.98 -13.26 27.85
C LEU A 808 -40.47 -13.38 28.20
N LYS A 809 -41.33 -12.95 27.27
CA LYS A 809 -42.79 -13.13 27.39
C LYS A 809 -43.21 -14.60 27.56
N SER A 810 -42.45 -15.52 26.97
CA SER A 810 -42.69 -16.98 27.05
C SER A 810 -42.26 -17.60 28.37
N ASP A 811 -41.46 -16.91 29.18
CA ASP A 811 -40.80 -17.51 30.33
C ASP A 811 -41.63 -17.34 31.61
N LYS A 812 -41.70 -18.40 32.41
CA LYS A 812 -42.41 -18.38 33.71
C LYS A 812 -41.66 -17.55 34.75
N PHE A 813 -40.32 -17.61 34.74
CA PHE A 813 -39.41 -16.93 35.68
C PHE A 813 -38.33 -16.17 34.92
N PRO A 814 -37.63 -15.20 35.56
CA PRO A 814 -36.42 -14.63 34.97
C PRO A 814 -35.36 -15.71 34.73
N THR A 815 -34.91 -15.84 33.49
CA THR A 815 -33.94 -16.86 33.04
C THR A 815 -32.99 -16.26 32.01
N PHE A 816 -31.75 -16.72 31.99
CA PHE A 816 -30.85 -16.40 30.88
C PHE A 816 -31.30 -17.16 29.64
N ASN A 817 -31.38 -16.46 28.50
CA ASN A 817 -31.43 -17.16 27.22
C ASN A 817 -30.11 -17.89 27.00
N GLY A 818 -30.14 -19.01 26.29
CA GLY A 818 -28.93 -19.80 26.03
C GLY A 818 -29.17 -21.27 26.38
N ALA A 819 -28.11 -21.98 26.74
CA ALA A 819 -28.12 -23.43 26.84
C ALA A 819 -27.44 -23.93 28.11
N THR A 820 -27.86 -25.08 28.61
CA THR A 820 -27.11 -25.85 29.61
C THR A 820 -26.98 -27.27 29.12
N THR A 821 -25.79 -27.86 29.27
CA THR A 821 -25.52 -29.23 28.83
C THR A 821 -24.78 -30.02 29.90
N GLN A 822 -25.22 -31.27 30.11
CA GLN A 822 -24.52 -32.31 30.84
C GLN A 822 -23.53 -33.00 29.92
N LEU A 823 -22.25 -32.96 30.30
CA LEU A 823 -21.19 -33.61 29.56
C LEU A 823 -21.07 -35.09 29.97
N PRO A 824 -20.69 -35.98 29.02
CA PRO A 824 -20.33 -37.36 29.29
C PRO A 824 -18.84 -37.48 29.67
N ASN A 825 -18.42 -36.79 30.73
CA ASN A 825 -17.02 -36.54 31.07
C ASN A 825 -16.54 -37.24 32.35
N ILE A 826 -17.22 -38.31 32.77
CA ILE A 826 -16.78 -39.09 33.93
C ILE A 826 -15.53 -39.91 33.57
N LEU A 827 -14.59 -39.93 34.52
CA LEU A 827 -13.46 -40.83 34.56
C LEU A 827 -13.65 -41.83 35.70
N ASP A 828 -13.18 -43.07 35.48
CA ASP A 828 -13.10 -44.06 36.54
C ASP A 828 -11.94 -43.78 37.51
N GLU A 829 -11.80 -44.62 38.53
CA GLU A 829 -10.73 -44.53 39.55
C GLU A 829 -9.30 -44.64 39.00
N ASN A 830 -9.14 -45.16 37.78
CA ASN A 830 -7.86 -45.25 37.08
C ASN A 830 -7.66 -44.10 36.08
N GLY A 831 -8.59 -43.14 36.02
CA GLY A 831 -8.56 -42.02 35.08
C GLY A 831 -9.01 -42.38 33.66
N SER A 832 -9.62 -43.55 33.44
CA SER A 832 -10.09 -43.98 32.13
C SER A 832 -11.45 -43.35 31.79
N VAL A 833 -11.61 -42.92 30.54
CA VAL A 833 -12.85 -42.31 30.05
C VAL A 833 -13.98 -43.34 30.02
N THR A 834 -15.08 -43.06 30.72
CA THR A 834 -16.27 -43.93 30.74
C THR A 834 -17.28 -43.57 29.65
N ASN A 835 -17.20 -42.36 29.09
CA ASN A 835 -18.20 -41.75 28.20
C ASN A 835 -19.61 -41.67 28.84
N THR A 836 -19.68 -41.53 30.17
CA THR A 836 -20.92 -41.40 30.93
C THR A 836 -21.01 -40.03 31.60
N GLY A 837 -22.23 -39.55 31.84
CA GLY A 837 -22.51 -38.26 32.48
C GLY A 837 -23.15 -38.43 33.86
N THR A 838 -23.01 -37.43 34.73
CA THR A 838 -23.46 -37.54 36.14
C THR A 838 -24.96 -37.76 36.28
N LEU A 839 -25.78 -37.22 35.37
CA LEU A 839 -27.24 -37.40 35.41
C LEU A 839 -27.69 -38.79 34.91
N GLY A 840 -26.79 -39.59 34.33
CA GLY A 840 -27.16 -40.84 33.65
C GLY A 840 -27.77 -40.61 32.27
N ASN A 841 -27.93 -41.68 31.50
CA ASN A 841 -28.19 -41.57 30.05
C ASN A 841 -29.52 -40.87 29.76
N SER A 842 -30.62 -41.42 30.26
CA SER A 842 -31.98 -40.94 29.99
C SER A 842 -32.21 -39.50 30.46
N VAL A 843 -31.71 -39.15 31.65
CA VAL A 843 -31.87 -37.80 32.21
C VAL A 843 -31.00 -36.81 31.46
N SER A 844 -29.76 -37.17 31.08
CA SER A 844 -28.89 -36.31 30.29
C SER A 844 -29.51 -35.98 28.93
N THR A 845 -30.11 -36.97 28.24
CA THR A 845 -30.79 -36.73 26.96
C THR A 845 -31.99 -35.79 27.10
N ILE A 846 -32.84 -36.00 28.12
CA ILE A 846 -33.98 -35.11 28.37
C ILE A 846 -33.48 -33.71 28.73
N PHE A 847 -32.52 -33.61 29.64
CA PHE A 847 -31.96 -32.35 30.11
C PHE A 847 -31.33 -31.54 28.96
N ASN A 848 -30.44 -32.15 28.19
CA ASN A 848 -29.75 -31.47 27.08
C ASN A 848 -30.71 -31.02 25.99
N LYS A 849 -31.81 -31.76 25.77
CA LYS A 849 -32.86 -31.36 24.84
C LYS A 849 -33.71 -30.20 25.36
N GLU A 850 -34.17 -30.28 26.61
CA GLU A 850 -35.02 -29.25 27.23
C GLU A 850 -34.28 -27.93 27.48
N PHE A 851 -32.99 -28.01 27.83
CA PHE A 851 -32.11 -26.87 28.07
C PHE A 851 -31.22 -26.55 26.85
N SER A 852 -31.63 -26.99 25.66
CA SER A 852 -31.08 -26.48 24.41
C SER A 852 -31.54 -25.02 24.21
N PRO A 853 -30.73 -24.18 23.56
CA PRO A 853 -31.04 -22.78 23.35
C PRO A 853 -32.17 -22.65 22.35
N LYS A 854 -33.16 -21.87 22.77
CA LYS A 854 -34.25 -21.37 21.95
C LYS A 854 -33.71 -20.24 21.07
N LEU A 855 -32.86 -20.57 20.09
CA LEU A 855 -32.45 -19.59 19.08
C LEU A 855 -33.67 -19.30 18.17
N PRO A 856 -33.88 -18.05 17.74
CA PRO A 856 -34.86 -17.73 16.71
C PRO A 856 -34.53 -18.36 15.36
#